data_AF-A0A0Q8CWD7-F1
#
_entry.id   AF-A0A0Q8CWD7-F1
#
_cell.length_a   1.000
_cell.length_b   1.000
_cell.length_c   1.000
_cell.angle_alpha   90.00
_cell.angle_beta   90.00
_cell.angle_gamma   90.00
#
_symmetry.space_group_name_H-M   'P 1'
#
loop_
_entity.id
_entity.type
_entity.pdbx_description
1 polymer ?
#
loop_
_entity_poly.entity_id
_entity_poly.type
_entity_poly.pdbx_seq_one_letter_code
_entity_poly.pdbx_strand_id
1 'polypeptide(L)'
;MHLSNHDARLARASLARTALQLSFAIVGATILSNTQAATRDGFIAEYPTTQLGLSLPQVIGDNLPIGYVVLTYDDGLDEHSVEMARYLQTRNIRATFFVNGCRFTGRGAGAPCSQLKQYPTSTLEELVAADQQVGNHTELHYALNRDLATAGPTKIKQDVLLTQSLVAPYQRDGYSFFRAPSNNWGQAPYDLLHGEPALQHVAGPILYDYLGADWSCMDSSISNPTLSPEACAERIYGTNPADLSGYSRSIRGGVAKSGIIQMHDRMPNAVGSDYSFRLTKRLIELLRSDPDTKYVFTSLDAIPGMTGLNNRLNIETFSDGFSDASGTAQVAGHYRSIRMGDVTGDGVPDICGKRVDGIHCINGQTRVSTKWRDLPDSQGWSHAKYSSTAQMVDMDNDGRMDMCVRGGDGLYCFRSLGSSFATPSTWFTGSVFSDAGGWGADESMYASIQMGDIDGDSRPDVCGRDAAGIICQRFNGTSFSAGERWLTGSFDNANAWNHREYAATLRLGDINGDGRADLCGRASYGIICSLSSGTGFLPPTWWSSAFADQERWNIPAVSGDERVYFHTLSLADMNQDGKADICGQYTTGVACAFSDGTRFSAYHHVDNRLMTGANGYGRPAYALPLMIGDLDGDQRKEICTRGIEGIRCLR
;
A
#
# COMPACT_ATOMS: atom_id res chain seq x y z
N MET A 1 69.80 -33.45 -29.98
CA MET A 1 70.50 -34.69 -29.62
C MET A 1 69.48 -35.82 -29.74
N HIS A 2 69.64 -36.67 -30.77
CA HIS A 2 68.99 -37.95 -31.12
C HIS A 2 67.45 -38.10 -31.08
N LEU A 3 66.77 -38.24 -32.24
CA LEU A 3 66.35 -39.49 -32.96
C LEU A 3 65.29 -40.31 -32.18
N SER A 4 64.24 -40.94 -32.72
CA SER A 4 63.46 -40.96 -33.97
C SER A 4 62.42 -42.10 -33.82
N ASN A 5 61.27 -41.99 -34.52
CA ASN A 5 60.46 -43.08 -35.12
C ASN A 5 59.59 -44.05 -34.27
N HIS A 6 58.28 -44.02 -34.58
CA HIS A 6 57.44 -45.04 -35.28
C HIS A 6 56.00 -45.02 -34.72
N ASP A 7 54.99 -44.63 -35.51
CA ASP A 7 54.08 -45.48 -36.33
C ASP A 7 53.24 -46.48 -35.50
N ALA A 8 51.94 -46.71 -35.70
CA ALA A 8 50.96 -46.33 -36.72
C ALA A 8 49.52 -46.63 -36.23
N ARG A 9 48.55 -45.91 -36.84
CA ARG A 9 47.19 -46.31 -37.28
C ARG A 9 46.41 -47.40 -36.52
N LEU A 10 45.13 -47.14 -36.21
CA LEU A 10 43.97 -47.75 -36.90
C LEU A 10 42.61 -47.27 -36.37
N ALA A 11 41.60 -47.53 -37.18
CA ALA A 11 40.29 -46.90 -37.25
C ALA A 11 39.17 -47.66 -36.49
N ARG A 12 38.09 -46.90 -36.22
CA ARG A 12 36.65 -47.24 -36.26
C ARG A 12 36.05 -48.38 -35.40
N ALA A 13 34.91 -47.99 -34.81
CA ALA A 13 33.61 -48.66 -34.73
C ALA A 13 33.26 -49.54 -33.51
N SER A 14 32.38 -48.93 -32.69
CA SER A 14 31.07 -49.41 -32.22
C SER A 14 30.90 -50.70 -31.37
N LEU A 15 29.94 -50.55 -30.45
CA LEU A 15 29.03 -51.53 -29.84
C LEU A 15 29.39 -52.06 -28.44
N ALA A 16 28.59 -51.56 -27.49
CA ALA A 16 27.85 -52.30 -26.46
C ALA A 16 28.63 -53.24 -25.54
N ARG A 17 28.55 -52.99 -24.22
CA ARG A 17 27.79 -53.84 -23.27
C ARG A 17 28.04 -53.49 -21.80
N THR A 18 26.91 -53.42 -21.08
CA THR A 18 26.67 -54.01 -19.76
C THR A 18 27.30 -53.39 -18.51
N ALA A 19 26.40 -53.03 -17.60
CA ALA A 19 26.61 -52.72 -16.21
C ALA A 19 27.26 -53.89 -15.44
N LEU A 20 28.16 -53.55 -14.51
CA LEU A 20 28.47 -54.41 -13.36
C LEU A 20 28.46 -53.54 -12.10
N GLN A 21 27.63 -53.97 -11.15
CA GLN A 21 27.51 -53.42 -9.81
C GLN A 21 28.85 -53.54 -9.05
N LEU A 22 29.23 -52.49 -8.35
CA LEU A 22 30.04 -52.61 -7.13
C LEU A 22 29.30 -51.93 -5.97
N SER A 23 28.89 -52.76 -5.03
CA SER A 23 28.31 -52.39 -3.75
C SER A 23 29.37 -51.79 -2.85
N PHE A 24 29.12 -50.59 -2.33
CA PHE A 24 29.72 -50.11 -1.08
C PHE A 24 28.59 -49.81 -0.10
N ALA A 25 28.58 -50.54 1.02
CA ALA A 25 27.71 -50.31 2.14
C ALA A 25 28.18 -49.06 2.89
N ILE A 26 27.30 -48.06 3.03
CA ILE A 26 27.45 -46.95 3.97
C ILE A 26 26.27 -47.01 4.93
N VAL A 27 26.61 -46.99 6.21
CA VAL A 27 25.71 -46.93 7.37
C VAL A 27 24.82 -45.69 7.26
N GLY A 28 23.52 -45.90 7.13
CA GLY A 28 22.52 -44.84 7.06
C GLY A 28 22.22 -44.27 8.44
N ALA A 29 22.52 -42.99 8.63
CA ALA A 29 21.83 -42.15 9.61
C ALA A 29 20.66 -41.48 8.88
N THR A 30 19.44 -41.83 9.28
CA THR A 30 18.19 -41.34 8.72
C THR A 30 17.94 -39.90 9.16
N ILE A 31 17.98 -38.94 8.25
CA ILE A 31 17.33 -37.64 8.43
C ILE A 31 16.05 -37.68 7.59
N LEU A 32 14.92 -37.79 8.26
CA LEU A 32 13.59 -37.68 7.66
C LEU A 32 13.34 -36.23 7.26
N SER A 33 13.37 -35.94 5.96
CA SER A 33 12.81 -34.71 5.39
C SER A 33 11.29 -34.87 5.23
N ASN A 34 10.51 -34.27 6.13
CA ASN A 34 9.07 -34.12 5.95
C ASN A 34 8.78 -32.84 5.17
N THR A 35 8.60 -32.97 3.86
CA THR A 35 7.85 -31.99 3.06
C THR A 35 6.39 -32.42 3.04
N GLN A 36 5.54 -31.80 3.86
CA GLN A 36 4.10 -31.81 3.66
C GLN A 36 3.65 -30.38 3.37
N ALA A 37 3.17 -30.18 2.15
CA ALA A 37 2.38 -29.03 1.75
C ALA A 37 1.06 -29.08 2.53
N ALA A 38 0.85 -28.11 3.43
CA ALA A 38 -0.42 -27.93 4.11
C ALA A 38 -1.37 -27.14 3.21
N THR A 39 -2.50 -27.75 2.90
CA THR A 39 -3.68 -27.15 2.28
C THR A 39 -4.19 -26.00 3.14
N ARG A 40 -4.33 -24.81 2.52
CA ARG A 40 -4.84 -23.58 3.12
C ARG A 40 -6.36 -23.64 3.25
N ASP A 41 -6.84 -23.85 4.48
CA ASP A 41 -8.14 -23.38 4.94
C ASP A 41 -7.93 -22.75 6.33
N GLY A 42 -8.39 -21.51 6.50
CA GLY A 42 -8.56 -20.80 7.77
C GLY A 42 -7.41 -20.83 8.78
N PHE A 43 -6.46 -19.89 8.69
CA PHE A 43 -5.53 -19.60 9.80
C PHE A 43 -5.69 -18.15 10.28
N ILE A 44 -6.40 -17.99 11.39
CA ILE A 44 -6.06 -16.97 12.39
C ILE A 44 -4.76 -17.50 13.01
N ALA A 45 -3.65 -16.81 12.79
CA ALA A 45 -2.40 -17.18 13.45
C ALA A 45 -2.52 -16.87 14.95
N GLU A 46 -2.67 -17.91 15.77
CA GLU A 46 -2.45 -17.83 17.21
C GLU A 46 -0.98 -17.46 17.45
N TYR A 47 -0.77 -16.33 18.10
CA TYR A 47 0.55 -15.81 18.46
C TYR A 47 1.16 -16.63 19.61
N PRO A 48 2.45 -17.01 19.57
CA PRO A 48 3.09 -17.76 20.65
C PRO A 48 3.48 -16.82 21.80
N THR A 49 2.69 -16.81 22.88
CA THR A 49 2.92 -16.04 24.11
C THR A 49 3.57 -16.89 25.21
N THR A 50 4.87 -17.19 25.10
CA THR A 50 5.58 -17.79 26.23
C THR A 50 6.07 -16.71 27.20
N GLN A 51 5.19 -16.26 28.10
CA GLN A 51 5.61 -15.95 29.47
C GLN A 51 4.51 -16.06 30.54
N LEU A 52 3.22 -16.19 30.20
CA LEU A 52 2.15 -16.33 31.21
C LEU A 52 1.02 -17.34 30.89
N GLY A 53 1.10 -18.11 29.80
CA GLY A 53 0.12 -19.16 29.51
C GLY A 53 -1.31 -18.68 29.22
N LEU A 54 -1.46 -17.41 28.83
CA LEU A 54 -2.75 -16.78 28.47
C LEU A 54 -2.63 -16.18 27.07
N SER A 55 -3.45 -16.63 26.12
CA SER A 55 -3.56 -16.06 24.76
C SER A 55 -4.46 -14.82 24.76
N LEU A 56 -4.04 -13.77 25.47
CA LEU A 56 -4.75 -12.49 25.41
C LEU A 56 -4.49 -11.81 24.07
N PRO A 57 -5.50 -11.16 23.44
CA PRO A 57 -5.28 -10.36 22.24
C PRO A 57 -4.26 -9.26 22.52
N GLN A 58 -3.16 -9.25 21.77
CA GLN A 58 -2.11 -8.24 21.84
C GLN A 58 -1.60 -8.00 20.42
N VAL A 59 -1.25 -6.76 20.09
CA VAL A 59 -0.71 -6.43 18.77
C VAL A 59 0.76 -6.06 18.90
N ILE A 60 1.59 -6.79 18.18
CA ILE A 60 3.00 -6.49 17.92
C ILE A 60 3.23 -6.48 16.40
N GLY A 61 4.33 -5.91 15.96
CA GLY A 61 4.72 -5.74 14.56
C GLY A 61 5.37 -6.95 13.92
N ASP A 62 5.32 -8.14 14.55
CA ASP A 62 5.87 -9.40 14.01
C ASP A 62 5.40 -9.75 12.60
N ASN A 63 4.18 -9.34 12.24
CA ASN A 63 3.61 -9.59 10.91
C ASN A 63 4.06 -8.57 9.86
N LEU A 64 4.81 -7.54 10.24
CA LEU A 64 5.34 -6.57 9.29
C LEU A 64 6.45 -7.20 8.44
N PRO A 65 6.47 -6.94 7.12
CA PRO A 65 7.55 -7.40 6.26
C PRO A 65 8.90 -6.84 6.73
N ILE A 66 9.99 -7.57 6.46
CA ILE A 66 11.33 -7.13 6.84
C ILE A 66 11.66 -5.76 6.24
N GLY A 67 12.11 -4.84 7.08
CA GLY A 67 12.38 -3.44 6.75
C GLY A 67 11.21 -2.50 7.00
N TYR A 68 10.04 -2.98 7.43
CA TYR A 68 8.89 -2.13 7.72
C TYR A 68 8.84 -1.79 9.20
N VAL A 69 8.76 -0.49 9.52
CA VAL A 69 8.71 0.01 10.89
C VAL A 69 7.55 0.96 11.10
N VAL A 70 6.97 0.93 12.29
CA VAL A 70 5.90 1.84 12.73
C VAL A 70 6.44 2.71 13.85
N LEU A 71 6.19 4.02 13.80
CA LEU A 71 6.52 4.92 14.90
C LEU A 71 5.28 5.14 15.78
N THR A 72 5.43 4.94 17.08
CA THR A 72 4.40 5.26 18.07
C THR A 72 4.98 6.10 19.19
N TYR A 73 4.19 7.05 19.69
CA TYR A 73 4.57 7.98 20.75
C TYR A 73 3.63 7.86 21.94
N ASP A 74 4.17 7.66 23.13
CA ASP A 74 3.40 7.40 24.34
C ASP A 74 3.53 8.53 25.37
N ASP A 75 2.89 8.34 26.52
CA ASP A 75 2.90 9.21 27.70
C ASP A 75 2.23 10.59 27.53
N GLY A 76 1.49 10.76 26.44
CA GLY A 76 0.71 11.96 26.15
C GLY A 76 1.54 13.12 25.62
N LEU A 77 0.83 14.07 25.04
CA LEU A 77 1.42 15.15 24.25
C LEU A 77 2.29 16.10 25.07
N ASP A 78 3.21 16.78 24.41
CA ASP A 78 4.07 17.82 24.97
C ASP A 78 3.98 19.10 24.13
N GLU A 79 4.68 20.16 24.55
CA GLU A 79 4.68 21.45 23.86
C GLU A 79 5.17 21.39 22.39
N HIS A 80 5.90 20.34 22.00
CA HIS A 80 6.44 20.17 20.63
C HIS A 80 5.77 19.05 19.82
N SER A 81 4.71 18.40 20.31
CA SER A 81 4.06 17.28 19.60
C SER A 81 3.52 17.68 18.23
N VAL A 82 2.91 18.86 18.12
CA VAL A 82 2.40 19.38 16.84
C VAL A 82 3.53 19.64 15.86
N GLU A 83 4.63 20.23 16.32
CA GLU A 83 5.81 20.50 15.48
C GLU A 83 6.39 19.18 14.95
N MET A 84 6.50 18.17 15.82
CA MET A 84 6.92 16.82 15.44
C MET A 84 5.96 16.18 14.44
N ALA A 85 4.65 16.26 14.66
CA ALA A 85 3.62 15.73 13.75
C ALA A 85 3.70 16.36 12.35
N ARG A 86 3.89 17.69 12.27
CA ARG A 86 4.07 18.39 11.00
C ARG A 86 5.37 17.99 10.30
N TYR A 87 6.46 17.81 11.06
CA TYR A 87 7.69 17.27 10.50
C TYR A 87 7.47 15.87 9.90
N LEU A 88 6.79 14.97 10.61
CA LEU A 88 6.47 13.63 10.13
C LEU A 88 5.62 13.67 8.85
N GLN A 89 4.61 14.55 8.77
CA GLN A 89 3.81 14.78 7.57
C GLN A 89 4.68 15.18 6.36
N THR A 90 5.64 16.10 6.52
CA THR A 90 6.55 16.49 5.43
C THR A 90 7.45 15.35 4.95
N ARG A 91 7.50 14.25 5.70
CA ARG A 91 8.25 13.04 5.37
C ARG A 91 7.37 11.87 4.97
N ASN A 92 6.05 12.08 4.85
CA ASN A 92 5.02 11.07 4.61
C ASN A 92 5.06 9.94 5.65
N ILE A 93 5.38 10.28 6.89
CA ILE A 93 5.38 9.33 8.00
C ILE A 93 4.10 9.57 8.80
N ARG A 94 3.29 8.52 8.86
CA ARG A 94 2.09 8.46 9.68
C ARG A 94 2.36 7.66 10.93
N ALA A 95 2.53 8.36 12.04
CA ALA A 95 2.76 7.79 13.37
C ALA A 95 1.47 7.78 14.20
N THR A 96 1.48 7.02 15.30
CA THR A 96 0.39 7.00 16.27
C THR A 96 0.81 7.61 17.59
N PHE A 97 0.07 8.62 18.06
CA PHE A 97 0.26 9.28 19.34
C PHE A 97 -0.75 8.74 20.36
N PHE A 98 -0.28 7.96 21.33
CA PHE A 98 -1.07 7.45 22.45
C PHE A 98 -1.17 8.51 23.53
N VAL A 99 -2.38 9.06 23.66
CA VAL A 99 -2.66 10.23 24.49
C VAL A 99 -3.05 9.78 25.88
N ASN A 100 -2.43 10.43 26.87
CA ASN A 100 -2.96 10.43 28.23
C ASN A 100 -4.07 11.47 28.35
N GLY A 101 -5.19 11.14 29.01
CA GLY A 101 -6.26 12.13 29.20
C GLY A 101 -5.84 13.30 30.10
N CYS A 102 -4.96 13.04 31.06
CA CYS A 102 -4.27 14.07 31.82
C CYS A 102 -3.08 14.66 31.06
N ARG A 103 -2.92 15.99 31.15
CA ARG A 103 -1.74 16.69 30.66
C ARG A 103 -0.72 16.91 31.78
N PHE A 104 0.51 16.47 31.53
CA PHE A 104 1.67 16.94 32.28
C PHE A 104 2.04 18.36 31.80
N THR A 105 2.33 19.28 32.73
CA THR A 105 2.70 20.67 32.38
C THR A 105 3.92 21.14 33.14
N GLY A 106 4.66 22.10 32.60
CA GLY A 106 5.85 22.70 33.24
C GLY A 106 7.15 22.29 32.56
N ARG A 107 8.29 22.45 33.26
CA ARG A 107 9.61 21.98 32.81
C ARG A 107 10.20 20.97 33.79
N GLY A 108 11.09 20.09 33.31
CA GLY A 108 11.71 19.05 34.14
C GLY A 108 10.78 17.85 34.31
N ALA A 109 10.58 17.37 35.54
CA ALA A 109 9.67 16.25 35.84
C ALA A 109 8.18 16.53 35.53
N GLY A 110 7.81 17.80 35.33
CA GLY A 110 6.44 18.26 35.14
C GLY A 110 5.60 18.23 36.43
N ALA A 111 4.44 18.90 36.39
CA ALA A 111 3.41 18.76 37.40
C ALA A 111 2.71 17.38 37.24
N PRO A 112 2.46 16.65 38.34
CA PRO A 112 1.85 15.33 38.26
C PRO A 112 0.41 15.44 37.74
N CYS A 113 -0.02 14.41 37.02
CA CYS A 113 -1.37 14.31 36.46
C CYS A 113 -2.51 14.45 37.48
N SER A 114 -2.22 14.31 38.78
CA SER A 114 -3.15 14.58 39.87
C SER A 114 -3.58 16.04 40.03
N GLN A 115 -2.97 16.99 39.31
CA GLN A 115 -3.32 18.43 39.33
C GLN A 115 -4.15 18.91 38.11
N LEU A 116 -4.60 17.98 37.24
CA LEU A 116 -5.59 18.09 36.16
C LEU A 116 -5.58 19.39 35.32
N LYS A 117 -4.91 19.33 34.16
CA LYS A 117 -5.31 20.09 32.96
C LYS A 117 -5.53 19.09 31.82
N GLN A 118 -6.54 19.30 30.99
CA GLN A 118 -6.69 18.56 29.74
C GLN A 118 -5.83 19.23 28.65
N TYR A 119 -5.38 18.45 27.67
CA TYR A 119 -4.85 19.02 26.43
C TYR A 119 -5.93 19.87 25.76
N PRO A 120 -5.59 21.04 25.18
CA PRO A 120 -6.50 21.71 24.27
C PRO A 120 -6.92 20.72 23.18
N THR A 121 -8.22 20.61 22.92
CA THR A 121 -8.72 19.75 21.83
C THR A 121 -8.12 20.13 20.48
N SER A 122 -7.76 21.41 20.30
CA SER A 122 -7.04 21.91 19.13
C SER A 122 -5.72 21.18 18.88
N THR A 123 -5.02 20.71 19.92
CA THR A 123 -3.80 19.93 19.74
C THR A 123 -4.09 18.59 19.06
N LEU A 124 -5.18 17.91 19.42
CA LEU A 124 -5.60 16.67 18.76
C LEU A 124 -6.08 16.93 17.33
N GLU A 125 -6.81 18.03 17.10
CA GLU A 125 -7.19 18.49 15.76
C GLU A 125 -5.97 18.72 14.87
N GLU A 126 -4.94 19.36 15.42
CA GLU A 126 -3.69 19.65 14.70
C GLU A 126 -2.87 18.40 14.38
N LEU A 127 -2.81 17.41 15.27
CA LEU A 127 -2.19 16.10 15.00
C LEU A 127 -2.88 15.40 13.83
N VAL A 128 -4.22 15.37 13.87
CA VAL A 128 -5.02 14.72 12.84
C VAL A 128 -4.93 15.48 11.51
N ALA A 129 -4.89 16.82 11.54
CA ALA A 129 -4.64 17.64 10.36
C ALA A 129 -3.19 17.52 9.83
N ALA A 130 -2.29 16.95 10.62
CA ALA A 130 -0.94 16.54 10.22
C ALA A 130 -0.89 15.06 9.77
N ASP A 131 -2.03 14.45 9.46
CA ASP A 131 -2.21 13.05 9.05
C ASP A 131 -1.75 12.00 10.08
N GLN A 132 -1.60 12.38 11.36
CA GLN A 132 -1.19 11.45 12.42
C GLN A 132 -2.40 10.73 13.03
N GLN A 133 -2.15 9.55 13.59
CA GLN A 133 -3.16 8.76 14.30
C GLN A 133 -3.15 9.08 15.79
N VAL A 134 -4.33 9.04 16.42
CA VAL A 134 -4.48 9.26 17.86
C VAL A 134 -4.94 7.97 18.53
N GLY A 135 -4.23 7.54 19.58
CA GLY A 135 -4.54 6.35 20.37
C GLY A 135 -4.90 6.71 21.81
N ASN A 136 -5.60 5.81 22.47
CA ASN A 136 -5.84 5.87 23.91
C ASN A 136 -4.66 5.25 24.65
N HIS A 137 -4.07 5.98 25.59
CA HIS A 137 -3.12 5.39 26.52
C HIS A 137 -3.77 5.05 27.86
N THR A 138 -4.25 6.07 28.59
CA THR A 138 -5.06 6.02 29.83
C THR A 138 -5.22 7.43 30.40
N GLU A 139 -6.10 7.66 31.37
CA GLU A 139 -6.28 8.99 31.97
C GLU A 139 -5.09 9.39 32.83
N LEU A 140 -4.67 8.56 33.78
CA LEU A 140 -3.65 8.86 34.80
C LEU A 140 -2.41 7.97 34.70
N HIS A 141 -2.26 7.22 33.62
CA HIS A 141 -1.12 6.33 33.40
C HIS A 141 -1.01 5.21 34.47
N TYR A 142 -2.15 4.63 34.88
CA TYR A 142 -2.14 3.45 35.75
C TYR A 142 -1.61 2.23 35.00
N ALA A 143 -0.71 1.48 35.64
CA ALA A 143 -0.32 0.17 35.11
C ALA A 143 -1.44 -0.83 35.43
N LEU A 144 -2.25 -1.14 34.43
CA LEU A 144 -3.60 -1.69 34.62
C LEU A 144 -3.65 -2.97 35.43
N ASN A 145 -2.72 -3.91 35.23
CA ASN A 145 -2.69 -5.18 35.95
C ASN A 145 -2.08 -5.04 37.36
N ARG A 146 -0.99 -4.28 37.48
CA ARG A 146 -0.24 -4.08 38.73
C ARG A 146 -1.02 -3.25 39.73
N ASP A 147 -1.66 -2.18 39.25
CA ASP A 147 -2.31 -1.19 40.10
C ASP A 147 -3.80 -1.55 40.35
N LEU A 148 -4.32 -2.63 39.73
CA LEU A 148 -5.72 -3.06 39.89
C LEU A 148 -6.11 -3.30 41.34
N ALA A 149 -5.26 -3.98 42.11
CA ALA A 149 -5.56 -4.33 43.50
C ALA A 149 -5.58 -3.10 44.42
N THR A 150 -4.74 -2.09 44.14
CA THR A 150 -4.58 -0.90 44.99
C THR A 150 -5.52 0.23 44.59
N ALA A 151 -5.68 0.48 43.28
CA ALA A 151 -6.60 1.50 42.75
C ALA A 151 -8.06 1.02 42.74
N GLY A 152 -8.28 -0.28 42.55
CA GLY A 152 -9.59 -0.92 42.43
C GLY A 152 -10.13 -0.92 40.99
N PRO A 153 -11.01 -1.87 40.64
CA PRO A 153 -11.50 -2.08 39.28
C PRO A 153 -12.26 -0.89 38.70
N THR A 154 -13.04 -0.18 39.53
CA THR A 154 -13.77 1.02 39.09
C THR A 154 -12.84 2.11 38.57
N LYS A 155 -11.73 2.36 39.27
CA LYS A 155 -10.78 3.41 38.87
C LYS A 155 -10.01 3.00 37.61
N ILE A 156 -9.51 1.77 37.54
CA ILE A 156 -8.82 1.25 36.33
C ILE A 156 -9.73 1.34 35.10
N LYS A 157 -11.00 0.96 35.24
CA LYS A 157 -11.98 1.07 34.16
C LYS A 157 -12.23 2.54 33.76
N GLN A 158 -12.44 3.43 34.73
CA GLN A 158 -12.62 4.86 34.46
C GLN A 158 -11.40 5.49 33.77
N ASP A 159 -10.20 5.07 34.16
CA ASP A 159 -8.94 5.55 33.59
C ASP A 159 -8.87 5.34 32.08
N VAL A 160 -9.30 4.17 31.60
CA VAL A 160 -9.33 3.86 30.17
C VAL A 160 -10.49 4.58 29.46
N LEU A 161 -11.68 4.58 30.06
CA LEU A 161 -12.90 5.09 29.42
C LEU A 161 -12.93 6.61 29.28
N LEU A 162 -12.38 7.36 30.24
CA LEU A 162 -12.32 8.82 30.17
C LEU A 162 -11.44 9.27 29.00
N THR A 163 -10.26 8.69 28.88
CA THR A 163 -9.37 8.97 27.75
C THR A 163 -9.94 8.47 26.43
N GLN A 164 -10.60 7.31 26.40
CA GLN A 164 -11.29 6.87 25.17
C GLN A 164 -12.32 7.90 24.71
N SER A 165 -13.10 8.45 25.63
CA SER A 165 -14.12 9.46 25.32
C SER A 165 -13.49 10.75 24.78
N LEU A 166 -12.29 11.12 25.27
CA LEU A 166 -11.53 12.26 24.77
C LEU A 166 -11.01 12.05 23.35
N VAL A 167 -10.42 10.87 23.06
CA VAL A 167 -9.71 10.63 21.79
C VAL A 167 -10.59 10.10 20.67
N ALA A 168 -11.74 9.48 20.99
CA ALA A 168 -12.62 8.86 20.00
C ALA A 168 -13.02 9.78 18.82
N PRO A 169 -13.33 11.08 19.00
CA PRO A 169 -13.66 11.97 17.88
C PRO A 169 -12.48 12.22 16.90
N TYR A 170 -11.26 11.92 17.33
CA TYR A 170 -10.02 12.13 16.57
C TYR A 170 -9.47 10.84 15.99
N GLN A 171 -10.07 9.70 16.32
CA GLN A 171 -9.77 8.41 15.72
C GLN A 171 -10.51 8.29 14.38
N ARG A 172 -9.77 8.01 13.31
CA ARG A 172 -10.27 8.02 11.92
C ARG A 172 -9.98 6.70 11.22
N ASP A 173 -10.41 6.59 9.96
CA ASP A 173 -10.10 5.48 9.04
C ASP A 173 -10.56 4.10 9.49
N GLY A 174 -11.55 4.04 10.39
CA GLY A 174 -12.03 2.78 10.89
C GLY A 174 -11.11 2.13 11.93
N TYR A 175 -10.16 2.85 12.52
CA TYR A 175 -9.30 2.32 13.59
C TYR A 175 -9.35 3.17 14.86
N SER A 176 -9.54 2.49 15.98
CA SER A 176 -9.33 3.04 17.33
C SER A 176 -8.23 2.24 17.99
N PHE A 177 -7.16 2.89 18.44
CA PHE A 177 -6.02 2.19 19.05
C PHE A 177 -5.98 2.40 20.56
N PHE A 178 -5.57 1.37 21.30
CA PHE A 178 -5.28 1.45 22.73
C PHE A 178 -3.92 0.84 23.05
N ARG A 179 -3.15 1.49 23.93
CA ARG A 179 -1.91 0.95 24.48
C ARG A 179 -1.96 0.99 25.99
N ALA A 180 -1.65 -0.13 26.64
CA ALA A 180 -1.55 -0.17 28.10
C ALA A 180 -0.22 0.43 28.59
N PRO A 181 -0.21 1.28 29.63
CA PRO A 181 1.01 1.79 30.27
C PRO A 181 2.01 0.70 30.63
N SER A 182 3.28 0.90 30.27
CA SER A 182 4.38 -0.05 30.51
C SER A 182 4.12 -1.48 30.00
N ASN A 183 3.28 -1.66 28.96
CA ASN A 183 2.78 -2.96 28.52
C ASN A 183 2.14 -3.80 29.65
N ASN A 184 1.66 -3.15 30.70
CA ASN A 184 1.15 -3.82 31.89
C ASN A 184 -0.28 -4.31 31.66
N TRP A 185 -0.41 -5.42 30.94
CA TRP A 185 -1.66 -6.07 30.57
C TRP A 185 -1.74 -7.49 31.14
N GLY A 186 -2.95 -7.96 31.44
CA GLY A 186 -3.20 -9.29 31.99
C GLY A 186 -4.67 -9.67 31.96
N GLN A 187 -5.00 -10.87 32.45
CA GLN A 187 -6.36 -11.41 32.37
C GLN A 187 -7.37 -10.52 33.12
N ALA A 188 -7.01 -10.05 34.32
CA ALA A 188 -7.91 -9.26 35.15
C ALA A 188 -8.32 -7.91 34.50
N PRO A 189 -7.41 -7.07 33.98
CA PRO A 189 -7.81 -5.88 33.23
C PRO A 189 -8.50 -6.22 31.89
N TYR A 190 -8.16 -7.33 31.24
CA TYR A 190 -8.91 -7.80 30.06
C TYR A 190 -10.37 -8.12 30.41
N ASP A 191 -10.62 -8.94 31.43
CA ASP A 191 -11.96 -9.30 31.90
C ASP A 191 -12.79 -8.08 32.29
N LEU A 192 -12.13 -7.05 32.83
CA LEU A 192 -12.75 -5.79 33.20
C LEU A 192 -13.16 -4.92 32.01
N LEU A 193 -12.43 -4.98 30.88
CA LEU A 193 -12.54 -4.01 29.79
C LEU A 193 -13.13 -4.58 28.49
N HIS A 194 -12.96 -5.88 28.20
CA HIS A 194 -13.34 -6.47 26.91
C HIS A 194 -14.83 -6.38 26.59
N GLY A 195 -15.69 -6.33 27.62
CA GLY A 195 -17.14 -6.21 27.48
C GLY A 195 -17.64 -4.76 27.42
N GLU A 196 -16.75 -3.76 27.48
CA GLU A 196 -17.15 -2.36 27.50
C GLU A 196 -17.59 -1.89 26.11
N PRO A 197 -18.84 -1.40 25.94
CA PRO A 197 -19.32 -0.95 24.64
C PRO A 197 -18.46 0.14 24.00
N ALA A 198 -17.89 1.03 24.81
CA ALA A 198 -17.01 2.10 24.34
C ALA A 198 -15.65 1.60 23.81
N LEU A 199 -15.28 0.35 24.11
CA LEU A 199 -14.02 -0.27 23.72
C LEU A 199 -14.19 -1.39 22.68
N GLN A 200 -15.41 -1.72 22.27
CA GLN A 200 -15.72 -2.87 21.41
C GLN A 200 -15.03 -2.85 20.03
N HIS A 201 -14.52 -1.69 19.60
CA HIS A 201 -13.84 -1.48 18.32
C HIS A 201 -12.40 -1.01 18.46
N VAL A 202 -11.89 -1.00 19.68
CA VAL A 202 -10.55 -0.56 19.99
C VAL A 202 -9.58 -1.71 19.77
N ALA A 203 -8.69 -1.57 18.80
CA ALA A 203 -7.59 -2.48 18.54
C ALA A 203 -6.50 -2.30 19.62
N GLY A 204 -6.19 -3.39 20.31
CA GLY A 204 -5.11 -3.43 21.29
C GLY A 204 -5.34 -4.40 22.46
N PRO A 205 -4.48 -4.33 23.50
CA PRO A 205 -3.41 -3.35 23.62
C PRO A 205 -2.33 -3.51 22.54
N ILE A 206 -1.98 -2.40 21.92
CA ILE A 206 -0.79 -2.26 21.07
C ILE A 206 0.40 -2.33 21.99
N LEU A 207 1.29 -3.28 21.74
CA LEU A 207 2.56 -3.41 22.44
C LEU A 207 3.66 -2.82 21.55
N TYR A 208 4.91 -3.18 21.80
CA TYR A 208 6.03 -2.75 21.00
C TYR A 208 6.96 -3.95 20.77
N ASP A 209 7.64 -3.94 19.64
CA ASP A 209 8.63 -4.95 19.26
C ASP A 209 10.03 -4.50 19.68
N TYR A 210 10.26 -3.20 19.50
CA TYR A 210 11.40 -2.49 20.03
C TYR A 210 10.91 -1.73 21.24
N LEU A 211 11.36 -2.13 22.43
CA LEU A 211 11.32 -1.18 23.53
C LEU A 211 12.17 0.00 23.10
N GLY A 212 11.53 1.16 23.01
CA GLY A 212 12.22 2.41 22.71
C GLY A 212 13.46 2.57 23.55
N ALA A 213 13.46 2.06 24.79
CA ALA A 213 14.56 2.18 25.74
C ALA A 213 15.09 3.62 25.79
N ASP A 214 14.31 4.60 25.34
CA ASP A 214 14.56 6.02 25.45
C ASP A 214 14.41 6.41 26.92
N TRP A 215 13.56 5.69 27.66
CA TRP A 215 13.61 5.69 29.12
C TRP A 215 14.96 5.18 29.68
N SER A 216 15.67 4.29 28.99
CA SER A 216 17.02 3.84 29.39
C SER A 216 18.12 4.83 29.00
N CYS A 217 17.79 5.82 28.15
CA CYS A 217 18.59 7.03 27.99
C CYS A 217 18.39 8.00 29.17
N MET A 218 17.69 7.57 30.22
CA MET A 218 17.56 8.24 31.50
C MET A 218 18.21 7.41 32.62
N ASP A 219 18.63 8.12 33.67
CA ASP A 219 18.88 7.59 35.00
C ASP A 219 17.74 8.07 35.89
N SER A 220 17.00 7.13 36.50
CA SER A 220 15.85 7.42 37.36
C SER A 220 16.21 8.17 38.65
N SER A 221 17.51 8.35 38.94
CA SER A 221 18.01 9.13 40.07
C SER A 221 18.33 10.60 39.76
N ILE A 222 18.21 11.05 38.50
CA ILE A 222 18.62 12.41 38.08
C ILE A 222 17.45 13.17 37.41
N SER A 223 17.37 14.47 37.67
CA SER A 223 16.37 15.41 37.11
C SER A 223 16.59 15.81 35.65
N ASN A 224 17.56 15.23 34.94
CA ASN A 224 17.93 15.55 33.56
C ASN A 224 18.26 14.25 32.80
N PRO A 225 17.97 14.13 31.48
CA PRO A 225 18.35 12.96 30.69
C PRO A 225 19.87 12.73 30.74
N THR A 226 20.30 11.46 30.74
CA THR A 226 21.74 11.12 30.82
C THR A 226 22.44 11.17 29.47
N LEU A 227 21.68 11.08 28.38
CA LEU A 227 22.16 11.24 27.01
C LEU A 227 21.49 12.45 26.34
N SER A 228 22.15 13.02 25.33
CA SER A 228 21.47 13.96 24.43
C SER A 228 20.44 13.23 23.56
N PRO A 229 19.44 13.94 22.99
CA PRO A 229 18.47 13.32 22.06
C PRO A 229 19.14 12.54 20.94
N GLU A 230 20.21 13.08 20.35
CA GLU A 230 20.93 12.46 19.26
C GLU A 230 21.71 11.22 19.73
N ALA A 231 22.41 11.30 20.86
CA ALA A 231 23.11 10.15 21.42
C ALA A 231 22.15 9.03 21.83
N CYS A 232 20.95 9.38 22.28
CA CYS A 232 19.88 8.42 22.54
C CYS A 232 19.40 7.78 21.24
N ALA A 233 19.14 8.54 20.17
CA ALA A 233 18.77 7.99 18.87
C ALA A 233 19.82 7.02 18.31
N GLU A 234 21.12 7.35 18.43
CA GLU A 234 22.22 6.46 18.04
C GLU A 234 22.21 5.15 18.86
N ARG A 235 21.93 5.24 20.16
CA ARG A 235 21.80 4.07 21.03
C ARG A 235 20.62 3.21 20.58
N ILE A 236 19.44 3.79 20.41
CA ILE A 236 18.23 3.08 19.97
C ILE A 236 18.48 2.36 18.64
N TYR A 237 19.08 3.07 17.68
CA TYR A 237 19.46 2.53 16.39
C TYR A 237 20.50 1.39 16.52
N GLY A 238 21.55 1.59 17.33
CA GLY A 238 22.70 0.70 17.45
C GLY A 238 22.62 -0.41 18.51
N THR A 239 21.51 -0.54 19.25
CA THR A 239 21.42 -1.48 20.39
C THR A 239 21.59 -2.93 19.92
N ASN A 240 22.54 -3.68 20.51
CA ASN A 240 22.75 -5.10 20.22
C ASN A 240 21.79 -5.95 21.09
N PRO A 241 21.07 -6.95 20.53
CA PRO A 241 20.19 -7.82 21.31
C PRO A 241 20.88 -8.51 22.49
N ALA A 242 22.20 -8.73 22.41
CA ALA A 242 22.98 -9.36 23.47
C ALA A 242 23.12 -8.51 24.75
N ASP A 243 22.95 -7.18 24.64
CA ASP A 243 23.07 -6.24 25.77
C ASP A 243 21.73 -6.06 26.52
N LEU A 244 20.69 -6.77 26.09
CA LEU A 244 19.30 -6.58 26.51
C LEU A 244 18.75 -7.89 27.10
N SER A 245 18.81 -8.06 28.43
CA SER A 245 18.18 -9.21 29.09
C SER A 245 16.66 -9.15 28.98
N GLY A 246 16.05 -10.05 28.19
CA GLY A 246 14.59 -10.20 28.06
C GLY A 246 13.94 -9.54 26.84
N TYR A 247 14.73 -9.02 25.89
CA TYR A 247 14.21 -8.31 24.71
C TYR A 247 14.65 -8.98 23.41
N SER A 248 13.74 -9.11 22.44
CA SER A 248 13.93 -10.02 21.31
C SER A 248 14.41 -9.38 20.01
N ARG A 249 14.45 -8.04 19.88
CA ARG A 249 14.69 -7.36 18.58
C ARG A 249 15.59 -6.13 18.70
N SER A 250 16.47 -5.92 17.72
CA SER A 250 17.25 -4.69 17.53
C SER A 250 17.06 -4.12 16.12
N ILE A 251 17.15 -2.79 16.00
CA ILE A 251 17.06 -2.08 14.71
C ILE A 251 18.30 -2.39 13.85
N ARG A 252 19.50 -2.42 14.44
CA ARG A 252 20.75 -2.76 13.74
C ARG A 252 21.28 -4.11 14.20
N GLY A 253 21.64 -4.97 13.24
CA GLY A 253 22.33 -6.24 13.50
C GLY A 253 21.52 -7.37 14.13
N GLY A 254 20.20 -7.21 14.33
CA GLY A 254 19.31 -8.22 14.91
C GLY A 254 18.63 -9.14 13.89
N VAL A 255 17.87 -10.13 14.40
CA VAL A 255 17.17 -11.17 13.60
C VAL A 255 15.89 -10.64 12.94
N ALA A 256 15.29 -9.57 13.48
CA ALA A 256 14.12 -8.91 12.88
C ALA A 256 14.39 -7.42 12.69
N LYS A 257 14.40 -6.98 11.43
CA LYS A 257 14.55 -5.59 10.98
C LYS A 257 13.18 -4.94 10.68
N SER A 258 12.15 -5.29 11.44
CA SER A 258 10.79 -4.78 11.32
C SER A 258 10.08 -4.80 12.68
N GLY A 259 9.14 -3.87 12.89
CA GLY A 259 8.36 -3.78 14.11
C GLY A 259 7.89 -2.37 14.49
N ILE A 260 7.20 -2.28 15.62
CA ILE A 260 6.74 -1.06 16.25
C ILE A 260 7.87 -0.49 17.11
N ILE A 261 8.31 0.73 16.78
CA ILE A 261 9.24 1.53 17.54
C ILE A 261 8.42 2.45 18.45
N GLN A 262 8.45 2.14 19.75
CA GLN A 262 7.88 3.01 20.77
C GLN A 262 8.88 4.11 21.12
N MET A 263 8.39 5.33 21.26
CA MET A 263 9.11 6.45 21.86
C MET A 263 8.14 7.18 22.80
N HIS A 264 8.65 7.99 23.71
CA HIS A 264 7.81 8.88 24.50
C HIS A 264 7.61 10.20 23.75
N ASP A 265 6.36 10.63 23.56
CA ASP A 265 6.07 11.95 22.99
C ASP A 265 6.62 13.05 23.90
N ARG A 266 6.38 12.87 25.21
CA ARG A 266 6.92 13.68 26.29
C ARG A 266 8.01 12.91 27.03
N MET A 267 9.16 13.55 27.23
CA MET A 267 10.19 12.98 28.11
C MET A 267 9.83 13.21 29.60
N PRO A 268 9.73 12.16 30.44
CA PRO A 268 9.28 12.26 31.85
C PRO A 268 10.01 13.30 32.71
N ASN A 269 11.31 13.56 32.47
CA ASN A 269 12.12 14.57 33.18
C ASN A 269 12.50 15.78 32.33
N ALA A 270 11.91 15.92 31.13
CA ALA A 270 12.16 17.05 30.25
C ALA A 270 10.86 17.52 29.57
N VAL A 271 9.78 17.60 30.35
CA VAL A 271 8.50 18.17 29.89
C VAL A 271 8.73 19.57 29.31
N GLY A 272 8.06 19.86 28.21
CA GLY A 272 8.20 21.11 27.47
C GLY A 272 9.56 21.34 26.83
N SER A 273 10.31 20.28 26.55
CA SER A 273 11.55 20.34 25.77
C SER A 273 11.34 19.79 24.36
N ASP A 274 12.27 20.10 23.47
CA ASP A 274 12.30 19.57 22.10
C ASP A 274 12.98 18.19 22.01
N TYR A 275 13.20 17.51 23.14
CA TYR A 275 14.01 16.28 23.21
C TYR A 275 13.44 15.18 22.31
N SER A 276 12.17 14.82 22.47
CA SER A 276 11.53 13.77 21.67
C SER A 276 11.49 14.11 20.18
N PHE A 277 11.28 15.39 19.86
CA PHE A 277 11.31 15.85 18.47
C PHE A 277 12.71 15.68 17.84
N ARG A 278 13.77 16.10 18.54
CA ARG A 278 15.15 15.94 18.05
C ARG A 278 15.59 14.49 17.94
N LEU A 279 15.23 13.67 18.92
CA LEU A 279 15.47 12.22 18.90
C LEU A 279 14.80 11.60 17.65
N THR A 280 13.53 11.92 17.43
CA THR A 280 12.75 11.44 16.27
C THR A 280 13.41 11.78 14.94
N LYS A 281 13.83 13.04 14.77
CA LYS A 281 14.52 13.49 13.56
C LYS A 281 15.78 12.66 13.31
N ARG A 282 16.60 12.50 14.35
CA ARG A 282 17.87 11.75 14.24
C ARG A 282 17.63 10.27 13.96
N LEU A 283 16.66 9.64 14.61
CA LEU A 283 16.35 8.23 14.38
C LEU A 283 15.86 7.98 12.94
N ILE A 284 15.01 8.85 12.40
CA ILE A 284 14.56 8.76 11.00
C ILE A 284 15.74 8.90 10.04
N GLU A 285 16.68 9.82 10.29
CA GLU A 285 17.90 9.95 9.48
C GLU A 285 18.70 8.65 9.48
N LEU A 286 18.94 8.07 10.67
CA LEU A 286 19.70 6.82 10.82
C LEU A 286 19.04 5.68 10.07
N LEU A 287 17.74 5.45 10.27
CA LEU A 287 16.97 4.40 9.60
C LEU A 287 16.98 4.58 8.07
N ARG A 288 16.83 5.80 7.56
CA ARG A 288 16.87 6.05 6.10
C ARG A 288 18.26 5.85 5.51
N SER A 289 19.31 6.04 6.30
CA SER A 289 20.71 5.87 5.89
C SER A 289 21.28 4.48 6.17
N ASP A 290 20.46 3.54 6.67
CA ASP A 290 20.93 2.20 7.02
C ASP A 290 21.49 1.48 5.79
N PRO A 291 22.76 1.01 5.84
CA PRO A 291 23.41 0.41 4.67
C PRO A 291 22.91 -1.00 4.36
N ASP A 292 22.34 -1.68 5.35
CA ASP A 292 21.99 -3.11 5.27
C ASP A 292 20.49 -3.33 5.07
N THR A 293 19.69 -2.29 5.29
CA THR A 293 18.24 -2.38 5.39
C THR A 293 17.59 -1.14 4.81
N LYS A 294 16.81 -1.34 3.75
CA LYS A 294 15.94 -0.30 3.26
C LYS A 294 14.69 -0.23 4.14
N TYR A 295 14.72 0.65 5.14
CA TYR A 295 13.61 0.89 6.04
C TYR A 295 12.47 1.65 5.35
N VAL A 296 11.26 1.17 5.57
CA VAL A 296 9.99 1.76 5.11
C VAL A 296 9.17 2.09 6.34
N PHE A 297 8.76 3.35 6.45
CA PHE A 297 7.88 3.80 7.52
C PHE A 297 6.44 3.52 7.11
N THR A 298 5.70 2.85 7.99
CA THR A 298 4.28 2.55 7.81
C THR A 298 3.53 2.88 9.10
N SER A 299 2.21 2.88 9.05
CA SER A 299 1.33 3.17 10.19
C SER A 299 0.81 1.89 10.86
N LEU A 300 0.19 2.01 12.03
CA LEU A 300 -0.32 0.85 12.77
C LEU A 300 -1.36 0.08 11.96
N ASP A 301 -2.31 0.76 11.33
CA ASP A 301 -3.33 0.18 10.43
C ASP A 301 -2.75 -0.64 9.26
N ALA A 302 -1.45 -0.55 8.98
CA ALA A 302 -0.78 -1.38 7.99
C ALA A 302 -0.31 -2.74 8.51
N ILE A 303 -0.30 -2.98 9.83
CA ILE A 303 0.19 -4.23 10.41
C ILE A 303 -0.73 -5.38 9.98
N PRO A 304 -0.21 -6.42 9.30
CA PRO A 304 -1.10 -7.44 8.76
C PRO A 304 -1.89 -8.20 9.83
N GLY A 305 -3.20 -8.30 9.59
CA GLY A 305 -4.14 -8.95 10.51
C GLY A 305 -4.74 -8.03 11.57
N MET A 306 -4.36 -6.74 11.61
CA MET A 306 -5.00 -5.79 12.54
C MET A 306 -6.45 -5.51 12.17
N THR A 307 -7.34 -5.78 13.13
CA THR A 307 -8.78 -5.56 13.01
C THR A 307 -9.19 -4.28 13.74
N GLY A 308 -9.63 -3.25 13.01
CA GLY A 308 -10.35 -2.10 13.56
C GLY A 308 -11.88 -2.27 13.47
N LEU A 309 -12.60 -1.17 13.28
CA LEU A 309 -14.02 -1.13 12.85
C LEU A 309 -14.24 -1.89 11.53
N ASN A 310 -13.18 -2.01 10.72
CA ASN A 310 -13.13 -2.76 9.47
C ASN A 310 -13.08 -4.29 9.66
N ASN A 311 -13.49 -4.82 10.82
CA ASN A 311 -13.60 -6.27 11.05
C ASN A 311 -14.64 -6.96 10.14
N ARG A 312 -15.48 -6.17 9.46
CA ARG A 312 -16.46 -6.62 8.48
C ARG A 312 -15.91 -6.75 7.06
N LEU A 313 -14.69 -6.26 6.81
CA LEU A 313 -14.07 -6.40 5.50
C LEU A 313 -14.00 -7.87 5.11
N ASN A 314 -14.51 -8.16 3.92
CA ASN A 314 -14.47 -9.48 3.33
C ASN A 314 -14.00 -9.38 1.88
N ILE A 315 -13.50 -10.50 1.36
CA ILE A 315 -13.08 -10.60 -0.03
C ILE A 315 -13.80 -11.77 -0.68
N GLU A 316 -14.77 -11.44 -1.52
CA GLU A 316 -15.57 -12.44 -2.22
C GLU A 316 -15.04 -12.70 -3.63
N THR A 317 -15.41 -13.86 -4.17
CA THR A 317 -15.24 -14.13 -5.60
C THR A 317 -16.43 -13.54 -6.31
N PHE A 318 -16.21 -12.41 -6.96
CA PHE A 318 -17.21 -11.72 -7.76
C PHE A 318 -17.62 -12.56 -8.96
N SER A 319 -16.66 -13.17 -9.66
CA SER A 319 -16.91 -14.08 -10.78
C SER A 319 -15.66 -14.88 -11.15
N ASP A 320 -15.85 -16.07 -11.71
CA ASP A 320 -14.78 -16.96 -12.16
C ASP A 320 -14.31 -16.71 -13.60
N GLY A 321 -14.97 -15.79 -14.33
CA GLY A 321 -14.78 -15.54 -15.77
C GLY A 321 -13.36 -15.16 -16.21
N PHE A 322 -12.51 -14.74 -15.27
CA PHE A 322 -11.09 -14.41 -15.48
C PHE A 322 -10.12 -15.19 -14.57
N SER A 323 -10.56 -16.35 -14.06
CA SER A 323 -9.77 -17.23 -13.19
C SER A 323 -8.52 -17.78 -13.87
N ASP A 324 -7.60 -18.37 -13.11
CA ASP A 324 -6.48 -19.13 -13.67
C ASP A 324 -6.98 -20.31 -14.52
N ALA A 325 -8.07 -20.97 -14.09
CA ALA A 325 -8.71 -22.07 -14.80
C ALA A 325 -9.29 -21.65 -16.16
N SER A 326 -9.68 -20.37 -16.31
CA SER A 326 -10.12 -19.80 -17.60
C SER A 326 -8.98 -19.60 -18.61
N GLY A 327 -7.72 -19.80 -18.20
CA GLY A 327 -6.52 -19.54 -19.00
C GLY A 327 -6.01 -18.09 -18.93
N THR A 328 -6.72 -17.19 -18.24
CA THR A 328 -6.44 -15.75 -18.23
C THR A 328 -5.04 -15.40 -17.68
N ALA A 329 -4.50 -16.16 -16.72
CA ALA A 329 -3.15 -15.94 -16.20
C ALA A 329 -2.02 -16.29 -17.18
N GLN A 330 -2.29 -17.10 -18.21
CA GLN A 330 -1.27 -17.68 -19.07
C GLN A 330 -0.70 -16.67 -20.08
N VAL A 331 -1.47 -15.63 -20.41
CA VAL A 331 -1.11 -14.64 -21.41
C VAL A 331 -1.22 -13.24 -20.83
N ALA A 332 -0.13 -12.48 -20.87
CA ALA A 332 -0.07 -11.13 -20.31
C ALA A 332 -1.20 -10.21 -20.80
N GLY A 333 -1.53 -10.29 -22.10
CA GLY A 333 -2.58 -9.47 -22.65
C GLY A 333 -4.00 -9.86 -22.28
N HIS A 334 -4.24 -11.05 -21.71
CA HIS A 334 -5.55 -11.38 -21.17
C HIS A 334 -5.77 -10.60 -19.88
N TYR A 335 -4.93 -10.81 -18.85
CA TYR A 335 -5.11 -10.13 -17.56
C TYR A 335 -4.83 -8.62 -17.58
N ARG A 336 -3.92 -8.12 -18.43
CA ARG A 336 -3.63 -6.66 -18.51
C ARG A 336 -4.74 -5.83 -19.13
N SER A 337 -5.71 -6.47 -19.80
CA SER A 337 -6.83 -5.81 -20.46
C SER A 337 -8.07 -5.66 -19.59
N ILE A 338 -8.10 -6.27 -18.40
CA ILE A 338 -9.28 -6.29 -17.54
C ILE A 338 -9.51 -4.89 -16.99
N ARG A 339 -10.72 -4.36 -17.19
CA ARG A 339 -11.16 -3.04 -16.72
C ARG A 339 -12.59 -3.11 -16.21
N MET A 340 -12.93 -2.16 -15.34
CA MET A 340 -14.26 -1.99 -14.78
C MET A 340 -14.92 -0.74 -15.38
N GLY A 341 -16.22 -0.81 -15.63
CA GLY A 341 -17.06 0.28 -16.10
C GLY A 341 -18.48 -0.21 -16.35
N ASP A 342 -19.47 0.64 -16.16
CA ASP A 342 -20.88 0.30 -16.44
C ASP A 342 -21.10 0.28 -17.95
N VAL A 343 -20.91 -0.89 -18.58
CA VAL A 343 -21.09 -1.06 -20.02
C VAL A 343 -22.54 -1.36 -20.36
N THR A 344 -23.37 -1.76 -19.38
CA THR A 344 -24.79 -2.06 -19.60
C THR A 344 -25.69 -0.84 -19.46
N GLY A 345 -25.26 0.19 -18.73
CA GLY A 345 -26.02 1.38 -18.37
C GLY A 345 -27.03 1.12 -17.26
N ASP A 346 -26.78 0.12 -16.41
CA ASP A 346 -27.67 -0.28 -15.32
C ASP A 346 -27.33 0.38 -13.97
N GLY A 347 -26.28 1.22 -13.94
CA GLY A 347 -25.77 1.91 -12.76
C GLY A 347 -24.80 1.08 -11.92
N VAL A 348 -24.55 -0.19 -12.27
CA VAL A 348 -23.61 -1.07 -11.58
C VAL A 348 -22.44 -1.39 -12.51
N PRO A 349 -21.19 -1.09 -12.13
CA PRO A 349 -20.04 -1.37 -12.98
C PRO A 349 -19.91 -2.85 -13.34
N ASP A 350 -19.70 -3.11 -14.63
CA ASP A 350 -19.34 -4.40 -15.17
C ASP A 350 -17.81 -4.55 -15.23
N ILE A 351 -17.33 -5.76 -15.50
CA ILE A 351 -15.88 -6.02 -15.65
C ILE A 351 -15.62 -6.75 -16.96
N CYS A 352 -14.95 -6.08 -17.89
CA CYS A 352 -14.61 -6.67 -19.19
C CYS A 352 -13.11 -6.84 -19.37
N GLY A 353 -12.74 -7.81 -20.19
CA GLY A 353 -11.36 -8.12 -20.51
C GLY A 353 -11.26 -9.11 -21.65
N LYS A 354 -10.05 -9.23 -22.18
CA LYS A 354 -9.74 -10.13 -23.28
C LYS A 354 -9.50 -11.55 -22.77
N ARG A 355 -10.03 -12.51 -23.53
CA ARG A 355 -9.68 -13.94 -23.50
C ARG A 355 -9.18 -14.37 -24.89
N VAL A 356 -8.87 -15.66 -25.05
CA VAL A 356 -8.29 -16.21 -26.29
C VAL A 356 -9.11 -15.92 -27.55
N ASP A 357 -10.44 -15.89 -27.44
CA ASP A 357 -11.39 -15.78 -28.55
C ASP A 357 -11.98 -14.37 -28.72
N GLY A 358 -11.95 -13.53 -27.69
CA GLY A 358 -12.50 -12.18 -27.78
C GLY A 358 -12.56 -11.42 -26.47
N ILE A 359 -13.36 -10.36 -26.45
CA ILE A 359 -13.68 -9.58 -25.26
C ILE A 359 -14.87 -10.22 -24.57
N HIS A 360 -14.71 -10.51 -23.29
CA HIS A 360 -15.75 -11.01 -22.41
C HIS A 360 -16.06 -9.96 -21.35
N CYS A 361 -17.32 -9.83 -20.98
CA CYS A 361 -17.78 -8.95 -19.91
C CYS A 361 -18.51 -9.78 -18.86
N ILE A 362 -18.16 -9.56 -17.60
CA ILE A 362 -18.90 -10.03 -16.44
C ILE A 362 -19.90 -8.93 -16.09
N ASN A 363 -21.19 -9.28 -16.10
CA ASN A 363 -22.20 -8.30 -15.75
C ASN A 363 -22.17 -7.98 -14.25
N GLY A 364 -22.25 -6.69 -13.92
CA GLY A 364 -22.25 -6.15 -12.57
C GLY A 364 -23.30 -6.80 -11.69
N GLN A 365 -24.55 -6.92 -12.14
CA GLN A 365 -25.63 -7.44 -11.30
C GLN A 365 -25.66 -8.98 -11.20
N THR A 366 -25.59 -9.66 -12.35
CA THR A 366 -25.75 -11.12 -12.45
C THR A 366 -24.48 -11.90 -12.18
N ARG A 367 -23.32 -11.23 -12.20
CA ARG A 367 -21.97 -11.82 -12.08
C ARG A 367 -21.62 -12.85 -13.16
N VAL A 368 -22.40 -12.92 -14.25
CA VAL A 368 -22.22 -13.86 -15.36
C VAL A 368 -21.28 -13.29 -16.41
N SER A 369 -20.29 -14.09 -16.82
CA SER A 369 -19.39 -13.75 -17.93
C SER A 369 -19.94 -14.18 -19.28
N THR A 370 -19.99 -13.26 -20.25
CA THR A 370 -20.42 -13.52 -21.62
C THR A 370 -19.47 -12.89 -22.64
N LYS A 371 -19.37 -13.48 -23.84
CA LYS A 371 -18.56 -12.91 -24.93
C LYS A 371 -19.32 -11.78 -25.61
N TRP A 372 -18.71 -10.59 -25.63
CA TRP A 372 -19.31 -9.37 -26.20
C TRP A 372 -18.77 -9.02 -27.59
N ARG A 373 -17.56 -9.47 -27.93
CA ARG A 373 -16.92 -9.16 -29.22
C ARG A 373 -15.86 -10.19 -29.59
N ASP A 374 -15.88 -10.63 -30.85
CA ASP A 374 -14.77 -11.42 -31.41
C ASP A 374 -13.52 -10.54 -31.57
N LEU A 375 -12.43 -10.98 -30.96
CA LEU A 375 -11.12 -10.33 -31.02
C LEU A 375 -10.03 -11.37 -30.73
N PRO A 376 -9.88 -12.41 -31.56
CA PRO A 376 -9.09 -13.58 -31.23
C PRO A 376 -7.59 -13.29 -31.20
N ASP A 377 -6.84 -14.07 -30.42
CA ASP A 377 -5.39 -13.96 -30.31
C ASP A 377 -4.67 -14.09 -31.66
N SER A 378 -5.25 -14.83 -32.61
CA SER A 378 -4.72 -15.01 -33.97
C SER A 378 -4.59 -13.70 -34.77
N GLN A 379 -5.28 -12.64 -34.35
CA GLN A 379 -5.16 -11.30 -34.92
C GLN A 379 -4.14 -10.41 -34.18
N GLY A 380 -3.42 -10.95 -33.19
CA GLY A 380 -2.35 -10.24 -32.47
C GLY A 380 -2.82 -9.35 -31.31
N TRP A 381 -4.10 -9.35 -30.94
CA TRP A 381 -4.62 -8.49 -29.88
C TRP A 381 -4.19 -8.89 -28.45
N SER A 382 -3.61 -10.07 -28.27
CA SER A 382 -3.05 -10.52 -26.98
C SER A 382 -1.67 -9.93 -26.67
N HIS A 383 -1.05 -9.22 -27.62
CA HIS A 383 0.21 -8.54 -27.34
C HIS A 383 0.01 -7.45 -26.28
N ALA A 384 0.95 -7.36 -25.32
CA ALA A 384 0.87 -6.40 -24.21
C ALA A 384 0.77 -4.94 -24.70
N LYS A 385 1.43 -4.60 -25.82
CA LYS A 385 1.39 -3.27 -26.46
C LYS A 385 0.01 -2.81 -26.96
N TYR A 386 -0.98 -3.71 -26.96
CA TYR A 386 -2.36 -3.43 -27.30
C TYR A 386 -3.23 -3.59 -26.06
N SER A 387 -3.34 -4.82 -25.56
CA SER A 387 -4.17 -5.19 -24.41
C SER A 387 -3.97 -4.36 -23.13
N SER A 388 -2.74 -3.95 -22.79
CA SER A 388 -2.51 -3.14 -21.58
C SER A 388 -3.04 -1.72 -21.66
N THR A 389 -3.37 -1.25 -22.86
CA THR A 389 -3.93 0.09 -23.11
C THR A 389 -5.45 0.13 -22.99
N ALA A 390 -6.10 -0.99 -22.71
CA ALA A 390 -7.54 -1.07 -22.54
C ALA A 390 -8.03 -0.07 -21.49
N GLN A 391 -9.07 0.68 -21.81
CA GLN A 391 -9.72 1.65 -20.92
C GLN A 391 -11.23 1.63 -21.14
N MET A 392 -11.96 1.99 -20.08
CA MET A 392 -13.42 2.14 -20.08
C MET A 392 -13.74 3.62 -19.97
N VAL A 393 -14.33 4.20 -21.01
CA VAL A 393 -14.72 5.61 -21.05
C VAL A 393 -16.02 5.76 -21.83
N ASP A 394 -16.91 6.64 -21.41
CA ASP A 394 -18.13 6.96 -22.16
C ASP A 394 -17.80 7.96 -23.28
N MET A 395 -17.62 7.47 -24.51
CA MET A 395 -17.17 8.32 -25.63
C MET A 395 -18.32 9.15 -26.22
N ASP A 396 -19.54 8.60 -26.28
CA ASP A 396 -20.70 9.29 -26.86
C ASP A 396 -21.64 9.91 -25.83
N ASN A 397 -21.26 9.87 -24.55
CA ASN A 397 -21.99 10.43 -23.42
C ASN A 397 -23.42 9.85 -23.34
N ASP A 398 -23.54 8.54 -23.58
CA ASP A 398 -24.81 7.83 -23.59
C ASP A 398 -25.15 7.15 -22.25
N GLY A 399 -24.26 7.28 -21.26
CA GLY A 399 -24.35 6.70 -19.93
C GLY A 399 -23.81 5.27 -19.86
N ARG A 400 -23.27 4.72 -20.95
CA ARG A 400 -22.55 3.44 -20.95
C ARG A 400 -21.08 3.68 -21.22
N MET A 401 -20.24 2.94 -20.52
CA MET A 401 -18.81 2.91 -20.79
C MET A 401 -18.53 2.13 -22.08
N ASP A 402 -17.69 2.70 -22.93
CA ASP A 402 -17.14 2.06 -24.11
C ASP A 402 -15.75 1.51 -23.83
N MET A 403 -15.35 0.49 -24.59
CA MET A 403 -14.01 -0.07 -24.45
C MET A 403 -13.07 0.47 -25.52
N CYS A 404 -12.07 1.24 -25.13
CA CYS A 404 -11.01 1.71 -26.02
C CYS A 404 -9.74 0.87 -25.83
N VAL A 405 -9.11 0.47 -26.94
CA VAL A 405 -7.85 -0.28 -26.94
C VAL A 405 -6.99 0.13 -28.12
N ARG A 406 -5.70 0.27 -27.90
CA ARG A 406 -4.72 0.55 -28.94
C ARG A 406 -4.52 -0.67 -29.81
N GLY A 407 -4.55 -0.51 -31.12
CA GLY A 407 -4.08 -1.48 -32.11
C GLY A 407 -2.91 -0.93 -32.94
N GLY A 408 -2.61 -1.58 -34.06
CA GLY A 408 -1.47 -1.24 -34.92
C GLY A 408 -1.55 0.17 -35.52
N ASP A 409 -2.74 0.60 -35.94
CA ASP A 409 -2.90 1.88 -36.63
C ASP A 409 -3.27 3.05 -35.69
N GLY A 410 -3.58 2.79 -34.42
CA GLY A 410 -4.03 3.80 -33.46
C GLY A 410 -4.96 3.21 -32.39
N LEU A 411 -5.70 4.06 -31.67
CA LEU A 411 -6.71 3.65 -30.69
C LEU A 411 -8.03 3.28 -31.39
N TYR A 412 -8.63 2.17 -30.98
CA TYR A 412 -9.95 1.70 -31.43
C TYR A 412 -10.90 1.70 -30.24
N CYS A 413 -12.02 2.40 -30.35
CA CYS A 413 -13.08 2.38 -29.35
C CYS A 413 -14.27 1.55 -29.85
N PHE A 414 -14.69 0.58 -29.05
CA PHE A 414 -15.85 -0.24 -29.31
C PHE A 414 -17.02 0.28 -28.50
N ARG A 415 -18.00 0.88 -29.19
CA ARG A 415 -19.19 1.42 -28.55
C ARG A 415 -20.01 0.32 -27.87
N SER A 416 -20.45 0.52 -26.64
CA SER A 416 -21.37 -0.39 -25.97
C SER A 416 -22.78 -0.31 -26.55
N LEU A 417 -23.39 -1.47 -26.77
CA LEU A 417 -24.81 -1.62 -27.14
C LEU A 417 -25.66 -2.13 -25.97
N GLY A 418 -25.11 -2.08 -24.75
CA GLY A 418 -25.75 -2.56 -23.51
C GLY A 418 -25.76 -4.09 -23.32
N SER A 419 -25.36 -4.85 -24.33
CA SER A 419 -25.29 -6.34 -24.27
C SER A 419 -24.19 -6.93 -25.16
N SER A 420 -23.50 -6.09 -25.91
CA SER A 420 -22.38 -6.42 -26.78
C SER A 420 -21.65 -5.12 -27.11
N PHE A 421 -20.42 -5.22 -27.60
CA PHE A 421 -19.76 -4.06 -28.20
C PHE A 421 -20.05 -4.01 -29.69
N ALA A 422 -20.14 -2.82 -30.28
CA ALA A 422 -20.24 -2.61 -31.73
C ALA A 422 -18.94 -2.99 -32.46
N THR A 423 -18.99 -3.09 -33.80
CA THR A 423 -17.76 -3.22 -34.59
C THR A 423 -16.87 -2.01 -34.31
N PRO A 424 -15.53 -2.13 -34.36
CA PRO A 424 -14.63 -1.01 -34.07
C PRO A 424 -15.12 0.25 -34.76
N SER A 425 -15.41 1.26 -33.95
CA SER A 425 -16.09 2.48 -34.40
C SER A 425 -15.13 3.39 -35.17
N THR A 426 -15.69 4.44 -35.76
CA THR A 426 -14.93 5.50 -36.44
C THR A 426 -14.13 6.39 -35.48
N TRP A 427 -14.27 6.24 -34.15
CA TRP A 427 -13.47 6.99 -33.18
C TRP A 427 -12.07 6.42 -33.12
N PHE A 428 -11.24 6.98 -34.00
CA PHE A 428 -9.90 6.54 -34.27
C PHE A 428 -8.96 7.73 -34.13
N THR A 429 -7.87 7.54 -33.39
CA THR A 429 -6.87 8.59 -33.14
C THR A 429 -6.03 8.95 -34.37
N GLY A 430 -6.15 8.20 -35.47
CA GLY A 430 -5.19 8.33 -36.56
C GLY A 430 -3.82 7.76 -36.18
N SER A 431 -2.81 8.17 -36.93
CA SER A 431 -1.45 7.66 -36.81
C SER A 431 -0.70 8.11 -35.55
N VAL A 432 -1.24 9.04 -34.75
CA VAL A 432 -0.57 9.61 -33.56
C VAL A 432 -0.15 8.51 -32.61
N PHE A 433 -1.08 7.70 -32.11
CA PHE A 433 -0.81 6.59 -31.17
C PHE A 433 -0.53 5.22 -31.85
N SER A 434 -0.16 5.23 -33.12
CA SER A 434 0.04 4.01 -33.93
C SER A 434 1.40 3.34 -33.73
N ASP A 435 1.57 2.11 -34.23
CA ASP A 435 2.85 1.43 -34.28
C ASP A 435 3.83 2.21 -35.19
N ALA A 436 3.33 2.74 -36.31
CA ALA A 436 4.10 3.58 -37.22
C ALA A 436 4.54 4.91 -36.58
N GLY A 437 3.75 5.42 -35.64
CA GLY A 437 4.08 6.56 -34.78
C GLY A 437 5.03 6.23 -33.63
N GLY A 438 5.48 4.97 -33.52
CA GLY A 438 6.43 4.52 -32.49
C GLY A 438 5.80 4.09 -31.16
N TRP A 439 4.48 4.15 -31.01
CA TRP A 439 3.81 3.85 -29.73
C TRP A 439 3.78 2.37 -29.38
N GLY A 440 4.04 1.49 -30.36
CA GLY A 440 4.20 0.06 -30.12
C GLY A 440 5.63 -0.35 -29.77
N ALA A 441 6.59 0.58 -29.75
CA ALA A 441 8.01 0.26 -29.66
C ALA A 441 8.50 -0.07 -28.23
N ASP A 442 7.89 0.52 -27.20
CA ASP A 442 8.32 0.38 -25.81
C ASP A 442 7.14 0.49 -24.82
N GLU A 443 7.23 -0.20 -23.67
CA GLU A 443 6.20 -0.18 -22.62
C GLU A 443 5.97 1.22 -22.05
N SER A 444 7.02 2.03 -21.94
CA SER A 444 6.89 3.42 -21.49
C SER A 444 6.08 4.30 -22.45
N MET A 445 5.92 3.88 -23.71
CA MET A 445 5.08 4.57 -24.69
C MET A 445 3.63 4.08 -24.53
N TYR A 446 3.34 2.81 -24.83
CA TYR A 446 1.94 2.35 -24.87
C TYR A 446 1.27 2.30 -23.49
N ALA A 447 1.98 1.95 -22.42
CA ALA A 447 1.37 1.84 -21.09
C ALA A 447 1.11 3.20 -20.44
N SER A 448 1.64 4.28 -21.04
CA SER A 448 1.42 5.67 -20.60
C SER A 448 0.15 6.30 -21.17
N ILE A 449 -0.49 5.65 -22.16
CA ILE A 449 -1.69 6.16 -22.80
C ILE A 449 -2.82 6.14 -21.77
N GLN A 450 -3.47 7.28 -21.56
CA GLN A 450 -4.59 7.50 -20.64
C GLN A 450 -5.66 8.32 -21.34
N MET A 451 -6.91 8.12 -20.93
CA MET A 451 -8.06 8.87 -21.41
C MET A 451 -8.77 9.55 -20.25
N GLY A 452 -9.32 10.73 -20.51
CA GLY A 452 -10.02 11.56 -19.52
C GLY A 452 -10.33 12.94 -20.08
N ASP A 453 -11.32 13.62 -19.51
CA ASP A 453 -11.72 14.98 -19.92
C ASP A 453 -10.68 15.99 -19.43
N ILE A 454 -9.70 16.33 -20.26
CA ILE A 454 -8.61 17.24 -19.84
C ILE A 454 -8.96 18.70 -20.10
N ASP A 455 -9.96 19.00 -20.94
CA ASP A 455 -10.34 20.37 -21.30
C ASP A 455 -11.63 20.89 -20.67
N GLY A 456 -12.38 20.03 -20.00
CA GLY A 456 -13.60 20.33 -19.25
C GLY A 456 -14.85 20.38 -20.12
N ASP A 457 -14.84 19.75 -21.29
CA ASP A 457 -15.98 19.71 -22.21
C ASP A 457 -16.94 18.51 -21.99
N SER A 458 -16.67 17.72 -20.94
CA SER A 458 -17.38 16.49 -20.58
C SER A 458 -17.22 15.36 -21.60
N ARG A 459 -16.11 15.34 -22.35
CA ARG A 459 -15.76 14.25 -23.27
C ARG A 459 -14.36 13.74 -22.98
N PRO A 460 -14.12 12.43 -23.12
CA PRO A 460 -12.80 11.88 -22.87
C PRO A 460 -11.83 12.19 -24.01
N ASP A 461 -10.74 12.84 -23.66
CA ASP A 461 -9.58 13.04 -24.53
C ASP A 461 -8.59 11.88 -24.36
N VAL A 462 -7.54 11.85 -25.18
CA VAL A 462 -6.46 10.87 -25.03
C VAL A 462 -5.11 11.56 -24.93
N CYS A 463 -4.33 11.16 -23.94
CA CYS A 463 -2.96 11.60 -23.76
C CYS A 463 -2.02 10.41 -23.68
N GLY A 464 -0.77 10.62 -24.05
CA GLY A 464 0.30 9.68 -23.78
C GLY A 464 1.63 10.38 -23.69
N ARG A 465 2.61 9.66 -23.16
CA ARG A 465 3.95 10.16 -22.99
C ARG A 465 4.86 9.72 -24.14
N ASP A 466 5.59 10.67 -24.71
CA ASP A 466 6.65 10.44 -25.69
C ASP A 466 8.02 10.90 -25.18
N ALA A 467 9.06 10.77 -26.02
CA ALA A 467 10.43 11.08 -25.64
C ALA A 467 10.67 12.53 -25.16
N ALA A 468 9.77 13.46 -25.46
CA ALA A 468 9.89 14.89 -25.18
C ALA A 468 8.77 15.46 -24.30
N GLY A 469 7.84 14.63 -23.80
CA GLY A 469 6.82 15.04 -22.83
C GLY A 469 5.46 14.38 -23.09
N ILE A 470 4.37 15.14 -22.93
CA ILE A 470 2.99 14.63 -23.03
C ILE A 470 2.32 15.17 -24.29
N ILE A 471 1.86 14.28 -25.16
CA ILE A 471 1.06 14.60 -26.35
C ILE A 471 -0.38 14.14 -26.12
N CYS A 472 -1.34 14.96 -26.52
CA CYS A 472 -2.76 14.66 -26.38
C CYS A 472 -3.51 14.90 -27.69
N GLN A 473 -4.64 14.23 -27.85
CA GLN A 473 -5.65 14.54 -28.85
C GLN A 473 -6.98 14.74 -28.16
N ARG A 474 -7.63 15.86 -28.47
CA ARG A 474 -8.93 16.21 -27.91
C ARG A 474 -10.06 15.59 -28.70
N PHE A 475 -11.14 15.18 -28.05
CA PHE A 475 -12.29 14.55 -28.68
C PHE A 475 -13.51 15.46 -28.72
N ASN A 476 -13.92 15.90 -29.91
CA ASN A 476 -15.05 16.82 -30.06
C ASN A 476 -16.44 16.14 -30.09
N GLY A 477 -16.52 14.85 -29.74
CA GLY A 477 -17.75 14.05 -29.85
C GLY A 477 -17.90 13.28 -31.18
N THR A 478 -17.07 13.57 -32.18
CA THR A 478 -17.09 12.88 -33.47
C THR A 478 -15.72 12.35 -33.87
N SER A 479 -14.65 13.11 -33.63
CA SER A 479 -13.29 12.77 -34.04
C SER A 479 -12.26 13.36 -33.08
N PHE A 480 -11.11 12.69 -33.00
CA PHE A 480 -9.93 13.24 -32.32
C PHE A 480 -9.27 14.35 -33.13
N SER A 481 -8.74 15.37 -32.44
CA SER A 481 -7.93 16.45 -33.01
C SER A 481 -6.60 15.93 -33.57
N ALA A 482 -5.81 16.81 -34.19
CA ALA A 482 -4.39 16.53 -34.38
C ALA A 482 -3.69 16.36 -33.01
N GLY A 483 -2.58 15.62 -32.99
CA GLY A 483 -1.76 15.49 -31.78
C GLY A 483 -1.13 16.83 -31.39
N GLU A 484 -1.40 17.26 -30.17
CA GLU A 484 -0.93 18.53 -29.60
C GLU A 484 -0.02 18.27 -28.40
N ARG A 485 1.07 19.01 -28.30
CA ARG A 485 2.02 18.91 -27.17
C ARG A 485 1.47 19.68 -25.98
N TRP A 486 0.91 18.96 -25.01
CA TRP A 486 0.33 19.54 -23.81
C TRP A 486 1.36 19.85 -22.72
N LEU A 487 2.48 19.12 -22.70
CA LEU A 487 3.59 19.39 -21.81
C LEU A 487 4.92 19.02 -22.47
N THR A 488 5.88 19.94 -22.43
CA THR A 488 7.25 19.69 -22.91
C THR A 488 8.18 19.49 -21.72
N GLY A 489 9.00 18.44 -21.77
CA GLY A 489 9.85 18.06 -20.65
C GLY A 489 9.07 17.43 -19.49
N SER A 490 9.73 17.32 -18.34
CA SER A 490 9.23 16.79 -17.06
C SER A 490 8.83 15.30 -17.07
N PHE A 491 7.91 14.89 -17.95
CA PHE A 491 7.54 13.50 -18.20
C PHE A 491 8.24 12.94 -19.45
N ASP A 492 9.49 13.30 -19.69
CA ASP A 492 10.24 12.99 -20.93
C ASP A 492 11.43 12.04 -20.68
N ASN A 493 12.21 11.72 -21.73
CA ASN A 493 13.32 10.76 -21.60
C ASN A 493 14.44 11.35 -20.73
N ALA A 494 14.64 12.67 -20.80
CA ALA A 494 15.68 13.36 -20.04
C ALA A 494 15.44 13.26 -18.53
N ASN A 495 14.18 13.09 -18.11
CA ASN A 495 13.78 12.92 -16.71
C ASN A 495 13.45 11.46 -16.36
N ALA A 496 13.99 10.48 -17.10
CA ALA A 496 13.85 9.04 -16.87
C ALA A 496 12.43 8.46 -17.02
N TRP A 497 11.48 9.19 -17.59
CA TRP A 497 10.12 8.68 -17.83
C TRP A 497 10.02 7.67 -18.98
N ASN A 498 11.15 7.24 -19.54
CA ASN A 498 11.22 6.06 -20.41
C ASN A 498 11.35 4.75 -19.60
N HIS A 499 11.44 4.84 -18.28
CA HIS A 499 11.41 3.68 -17.40
C HIS A 499 9.96 3.24 -17.17
N ARG A 500 9.72 1.93 -17.31
CA ARG A 500 8.38 1.33 -17.20
C ARG A 500 7.72 1.55 -15.83
N GLU A 501 8.52 1.54 -14.76
CA GLU A 501 8.08 1.73 -13.37
C GLU A 501 7.60 3.15 -13.04
N TYR A 502 7.79 4.09 -13.96
CA TYR A 502 7.27 5.45 -13.88
C TYR A 502 6.19 5.67 -14.96
N ALA A 503 6.46 5.39 -16.22
CA ALA A 503 5.54 5.66 -17.32
C ALA A 503 4.21 4.87 -17.24
N ALA A 504 4.24 3.60 -16.83
CA ALA A 504 3.03 2.77 -16.73
C ALA A 504 2.09 3.20 -15.58
N THR A 505 2.55 4.15 -14.75
CA THR A 505 1.80 4.67 -13.60
C THR A 505 1.04 5.96 -13.90
N LEU A 506 1.20 6.53 -15.12
CA LEU A 506 0.46 7.71 -15.49
C LEU A 506 -1.04 7.43 -15.41
N ARG A 507 -1.78 8.31 -14.75
CA ARG A 507 -3.25 8.29 -14.64
C ARG A 507 -3.80 9.70 -14.87
N LEU A 508 -4.97 9.74 -15.48
CA LEU A 508 -5.78 10.95 -15.60
C LEU A 508 -6.96 10.88 -14.62
N GLY A 509 -7.22 11.97 -13.90
CA GLY A 509 -8.36 12.09 -12.99
C GLY A 509 -8.42 13.47 -12.36
N ASP A 510 -9.62 13.95 -12.01
CA ASP A 510 -9.80 15.25 -11.35
C ASP A 510 -9.37 15.15 -9.88
N ILE A 511 -8.14 15.55 -9.57
CA ILE A 511 -7.59 15.48 -8.21
C ILE A 511 -7.83 16.77 -7.43
N ASN A 512 -8.27 17.84 -8.10
CA ASN A 512 -8.38 19.18 -7.52
C ASN A 512 -9.84 19.69 -7.38
N GLY A 513 -10.79 19.01 -8.03
CA GLY A 513 -12.22 19.26 -7.98
C GLY A 513 -12.71 20.34 -8.96
N ASP A 514 -11.94 20.64 -10.01
CA ASP A 514 -12.30 21.65 -11.02
C ASP A 514 -13.06 21.10 -12.22
N GLY A 515 -13.33 19.80 -12.25
CA GLY A 515 -14.01 19.09 -13.32
C GLY A 515 -13.12 18.68 -14.48
N ARG A 516 -11.80 18.90 -14.41
CA ARG A 516 -10.85 18.48 -15.45
C ARG A 516 -9.93 17.39 -14.92
N ALA A 517 -9.60 16.46 -15.80
CA ALA A 517 -8.65 15.40 -15.51
C ALA A 517 -7.22 15.96 -15.47
N ASP A 518 -6.58 15.79 -14.32
CA ASP A 518 -5.17 16.13 -14.08
C ASP A 518 -4.28 14.91 -14.34
N LEU A 519 -3.02 15.14 -14.69
CA LEU A 519 -2.06 14.07 -14.96
C LEU A 519 -1.18 13.81 -13.73
N CYS A 520 -1.32 12.63 -13.12
CA CYS A 520 -0.46 12.17 -12.04
C CYS A 520 0.40 10.99 -12.49
N GLY A 521 1.61 10.92 -11.93
CA GLY A 521 2.50 9.80 -12.14
C GLY A 521 3.44 9.59 -10.97
N ARG A 522 3.90 8.36 -10.83
CA ARG A 522 4.89 7.97 -9.84
C ARG A 522 6.30 8.19 -10.38
N ALA A 523 7.06 9.05 -9.70
CA ALA A 523 8.50 9.20 -9.84
C ALA A 523 9.25 8.36 -8.80
N SER A 524 10.58 8.36 -8.85
CA SER A 524 11.43 7.65 -7.88
C SER A 524 11.26 8.13 -6.44
N TYR A 525 10.85 9.38 -6.26
CA TYR A 525 10.71 10.05 -4.96
C TYR A 525 9.24 10.30 -4.53
N GLY A 526 8.27 9.71 -5.24
CA GLY A 526 6.86 9.73 -4.87
C GLY A 526 5.94 10.09 -6.03
N ILE A 527 4.81 10.74 -5.75
CA ILE A 527 3.83 11.16 -6.76
C ILE A 527 4.07 12.61 -7.15
N ILE A 528 4.12 12.86 -8.46
CA ILE A 528 4.07 14.20 -9.03
C ILE A 528 2.82 14.32 -9.89
N CYS A 529 2.18 15.49 -9.85
CA CYS A 529 0.99 15.77 -10.64
C CYS A 529 1.12 17.09 -11.36
N SER A 530 0.50 17.13 -12.52
CA SER A 530 0.45 18.25 -13.44
C SER A 530 -1.00 18.60 -13.68
N LEU A 531 -1.41 19.75 -13.14
CA LEU A 531 -2.80 20.19 -13.21
C LEU A 531 -3.15 20.63 -14.63
N SER A 532 -4.36 20.31 -15.08
CA SER A 532 -4.87 20.78 -16.35
C SER A 532 -5.30 22.25 -16.26
N SER A 533 -4.88 23.03 -17.26
CA SER A 533 -5.39 24.39 -17.48
C SER A 533 -6.57 24.45 -18.46
N GLY A 534 -6.95 23.30 -19.02
CA GLY A 534 -7.90 23.15 -20.13
C GLY A 534 -7.32 23.41 -21.53
N THR A 535 -6.06 23.83 -21.62
CA THR A 535 -5.36 24.03 -22.91
C THR A 535 -3.95 23.44 -22.93
N GLY A 536 -3.57 22.78 -21.84
CA GLY A 536 -2.23 22.33 -21.56
C GLY A 536 -2.09 21.94 -20.09
N PHE A 537 -1.01 21.22 -19.80
CA PHE A 537 -0.66 20.76 -18.47
C PHE A 537 0.34 21.73 -17.83
N LEU A 538 0.10 22.14 -16.58
CA LEU A 538 1.01 23.00 -15.83
C LEU A 538 2.30 22.24 -15.46
N PRO A 539 3.44 22.91 -15.22
CA PRO A 539 4.64 22.23 -14.75
C PRO A 539 4.33 21.32 -13.54
N PRO A 540 4.74 20.04 -13.55
CA PRO A 540 4.36 19.14 -12.48
C PRO A 540 4.95 19.59 -11.16
N THR A 541 4.15 19.42 -10.12
CA THR A 541 4.52 19.69 -8.74
C THR A 541 4.57 18.38 -7.97
N TRP A 542 5.30 18.36 -6.87
CA TRP A 542 5.34 17.22 -5.96
C TRP A 542 4.06 17.18 -5.13
N TRP A 543 3.39 16.03 -5.10
CA TRP A 543 2.10 15.85 -4.41
C TRP A 543 2.20 14.92 -3.20
N SER A 544 3.13 13.95 -3.20
CA SER A 544 3.37 13.10 -2.04
C SER A 544 4.71 12.35 -2.16
N SER A 545 5.33 12.00 -1.04
CA SER A 545 6.46 11.04 -1.01
C SER A 545 6.00 9.61 -0.80
N ALA A 546 4.69 9.38 -0.67
CA ALA A 546 4.10 8.06 -0.82
C ALA A 546 4.41 7.51 -2.22
N PHE A 547 4.34 6.19 -2.35
CA PHE A 547 4.54 5.43 -3.58
C PHE A 547 5.98 5.48 -4.12
N ALA A 548 6.94 6.02 -3.36
CA ALA A 548 8.32 6.21 -3.80
C ALA A 548 9.10 4.89 -3.96
N ASP A 549 10.22 4.95 -4.69
CA ASP A 549 11.18 3.83 -4.76
C ASP A 549 11.65 3.47 -3.36
N GLN A 550 11.83 4.47 -2.47
CA GLN A 550 12.24 4.27 -1.08
C GLN A 550 11.29 3.33 -0.31
N GLU A 551 10.01 3.34 -0.66
CA GLU A 551 8.95 2.50 -0.08
C GLU A 551 8.74 1.18 -0.84
N ARG A 552 9.68 0.84 -1.73
CA ARG A 552 9.74 -0.41 -2.50
C ARG A 552 8.64 -0.59 -3.56
N TRP A 553 8.07 0.51 -4.07
CA TRP A 553 7.09 0.45 -5.15
C TRP A 553 7.68 0.09 -6.52
N ASN A 554 8.99 0.24 -6.70
CA ASN A 554 9.67 -0.05 -7.96
C ASN A 554 10.20 -1.48 -8.08
N ILE A 555 9.88 -2.39 -7.14
CA ILE A 555 10.34 -3.79 -7.24
C ILE A 555 9.82 -4.37 -8.56
N PRO A 556 10.72 -4.77 -9.49
CA PRO A 556 10.33 -5.41 -10.73
C PRO A 556 10.25 -6.93 -10.51
N ALA A 557 9.37 -7.59 -11.26
CA ALA A 557 9.07 -9.02 -11.13
C ALA A 557 10.17 -9.98 -11.66
N VAL A 558 11.43 -9.83 -11.25
CA VAL A 558 12.55 -10.54 -11.90
C VAL A 558 13.47 -11.37 -10.98
N SER A 559 13.03 -11.79 -9.79
CA SER A 559 13.90 -12.60 -8.91
C SER A 559 13.20 -13.67 -8.05
N GLY A 560 12.05 -14.19 -8.47
CA GLY A 560 11.32 -15.23 -7.71
C GLY A 560 10.46 -14.70 -6.56
N ASP A 561 10.44 -13.39 -6.33
CA ASP A 561 9.36 -12.66 -5.63
C ASP A 561 8.81 -11.61 -6.61
N GLU A 562 7.93 -12.08 -7.50
CA GLU A 562 7.51 -11.39 -8.72
C GLU A 562 6.43 -10.30 -8.47
N ARG A 563 6.55 -9.49 -7.42
CA ARG A 563 5.49 -8.52 -7.10
C ARG A 563 5.67 -7.20 -7.87
N VAL A 564 4.59 -6.71 -8.49
CA VAL A 564 4.55 -5.49 -9.33
C VAL A 564 3.50 -4.52 -8.80
N TYR A 565 3.85 -3.74 -7.78
CA TYR A 565 2.90 -2.85 -7.12
C TYR A 565 2.51 -1.64 -7.97
N PHE A 566 3.46 -1.05 -8.68
CA PHE A 566 3.23 0.19 -9.43
C PHE A 566 2.18 0.08 -10.56
N HIS A 567 1.94 -1.12 -11.10
CA HIS A 567 0.86 -1.33 -12.09
C HIS A 567 -0.54 -1.19 -11.49
N THR A 568 -0.66 -1.32 -10.16
CA THR A 568 -1.95 -1.34 -9.47
C THR A 568 -2.51 0.02 -9.15
N LEU A 569 -1.74 1.09 -9.37
CA LEU A 569 -2.16 2.45 -9.10
C LEU A 569 -3.41 2.80 -9.91
N SER A 570 -4.41 3.35 -9.23
CA SER A 570 -5.66 3.84 -9.79
C SER A 570 -6.06 5.14 -9.08
N LEU A 571 -6.76 6.00 -9.82
CA LEU A 571 -7.38 7.20 -9.29
C LEU A 571 -8.89 6.95 -9.11
N ALA A 572 -9.41 7.22 -7.92
CA ALA A 572 -10.84 7.13 -7.60
C ALA A 572 -11.16 7.97 -6.36
N ASP A 573 -12.31 8.63 -6.33
CA ASP A 573 -12.77 9.36 -5.14
C ASP A 573 -13.22 8.39 -4.03
N MET A 574 -12.33 8.01 -3.12
CA MET A 574 -12.60 7.00 -2.09
C MET A 574 -13.34 7.58 -0.89
N ASN A 575 -13.19 8.88 -0.63
CA ASN A 575 -13.77 9.56 0.52
C ASN A 575 -15.03 10.39 0.18
N GLN A 576 -15.44 10.40 -1.08
CA GLN A 576 -16.62 11.09 -1.63
C GLN A 576 -16.56 12.62 -1.48
N ASP A 577 -15.37 13.19 -1.60
CA ASP A 577 -15.16 14.63 -1.49
C ASP A 577 -15.10 15.36 -2.85
N GLY A 578 -15.36 14.62 -3.94
CA GLY A 578 -15.35 15.11 -5.31
C GLY A 578 -13.97 15.17 -5.94
N LYS A 579 -12.91 14.71 -5.26
CA LYS A 579 -11.54 14.64 -5.79
C LYS A 579 -11.10 13.19 -5.90
N ALA A 580 -10.35 12.89 -6.94
CA ALA A 580 -9.77 11.58 -7.11
C ALA A 580 -8.61 11.36 -6.14
N ASP A 581 -8.69 10.29 -5.36
CA ASP A 581 -7.63 9.80 -4.49
C ASP A 581 -6.77 8.78 -5.24
N ILE A 582 -5.53 8.59 -4.80
CA ILE A 582 -4.65 7.56 -5.37
C ILE A 582 -4.61 6.33 -4.48
N CYS A 583 -4.94 5.18 -5.06
CA CYS A 583 -4.92 3.88 -4.38
C CYS A 583 -4.06 2.88 -5.12
N GLY A 584 -3.47 1.94 -4.38
CA GLY A 584 -2.77 0.82 -4.97
C GLY A 584 -2.63 -0.36 -4.02
N GLN A 585 -2.37 -1.52 -4.61
CA GLN A 585 -2.03 -2.72 -3.86
C GLN A 585 -0.57 -2.64 -3.41
N TYR A 586 -0.35 -2.96 -2.15
CA TYR A 586 0.89 -2.83 -1.43
C TYR A 586 1.30 -4.15 -0.77
N THR A 587 2.51 -4.22 -0.22
CA THR A 587 2.99 -5.45 0.43
C THR A 587 2.07 -5.87 1.59
N THR A 588 1.59 -4.91 2.37
CA THR A 588 0.75 -5.18 3.54
C THR A 588 -0.76 -5.20 3.25
N GLY A 589 -1.22 -4.88 2.04
CA GLY A 589 -2.65 -4.85 1.70
C GLY A 589 -2.95 -3.75 0.69
N VAL A 590 -4.12 -3.11 0.75
CA VAL A 590 -4.48 -1.97 -0.11
C VAL A 590 -4.34 -0.68 0.67
N ALA A 591 -3.64 0.30 0.08
CA ALA A 591 -3.45 1.62 0.66
C ALA A 591 -3.91 2.71 -0.31
N CYS A 592 -4.51 3.75 0.24
CA CYS A 592 -4.90 4.96 -0.46
C CYS A 592 -4.25 6.19 0.17
N ALA A 593 -4.02 7.22 -0.63
CA ALA A 593 -3.62 8.54 -0.18
C ALA A 593 -4.65 9.54 -0.73
N PHE A 594 -5.29 10.27 0.18
CA PHE A 594 -6.44 11.11 -0.15
C PHE A 594 -6.02 12.48 -0.63
N SER A 595 -6.69 13.00 -1.66
CA SER A 595 -6.42 14.33 -2.19
C SER A 595 -7.09 15.42 -1.34
N ASP A 596 -6.35 16.48 -0.98
CA ASP A 596 -6.95 17.71 -0.45
C ASP A 596 -7.14 18.80 -1.53
N GLY A 597 -6.86 18.46 -2.79
CA GLY A 597 -6.84 19.37 -3.94
C GLY A 597 -5.50 20.08 -4.16
N THR A 598 -4.53 19.87 -3.27
CA THR A 598 -3.17 20.44 -3.41
C THR A 598 -2.05 19.42 -3.21
N ARG A 599 -2.35 18.30 -2.54
CA ARG A 599 -1.43 17.18 -2.28
C ARG A 599 -2.22 15.91 -1.95
N PHE A 600 -1.53 14.78 -1.92
CA PHE A 600 -2.07 13.54 -1.33
C PHE A 600 -1.58 13.37 0.12
N SER A 601 -2.44 12.82 0.98
CA SER A 601 -2.13 12.49 2.37
C SER A 601 -1.10 11.35 2.49
N ALA A 602 -0.74 10.99 3.73
CA ALA A 602 -0.03 9.74 4.01
C ALA A 602 -0.91 8.52 3.77
N TYR A 603 -0.34 7.30 3.82
CA TYR A 603 -1.13 6.10 3.60
C TYR A 603 -2.27 5.95 4.62
N HIS A 604 -3.45 5.66 4.07
CA HIS A 604 -4.61 5.12 4.76
C HIS A 604 -4.76 3.67 4.27
N HIS A 605 -4.55 2.69 5.15
CA HIS A 605 -4.71 1.28 4.79
C HIS A 605 -6.19 0.91 4.80
N VAL A 606 -6.75 0.71 3.60
CA VAL A 606 -8.12 0.23 3.41
C VAL A 606 -8.20 -1.26 3.72
N ASP A 607 -7.16 -2.02 3.39
CA ASP A 607 -7.01 -3.42 3.78
C ASP A 607 -5.58 -3.69 4.24
N ASN A 608 -5.45 -4.55 5.26
CA ASN A 608 -4.18 -5.06 5.74
C ASN A 608 -4.17 -6.59 5.89
N ARG A 609 -5.24 -7.29 5.48
CA ARG A 609 -5.48 -8.69 5.86
C ARG A 609 -5.80 -9.59 4.68
N LEU A 610 -6.46 -9.06 3.65
CA LEU A 610 -7.08 -9.85 2.60
C LEU A 610 -6.32 -9.77 1.28
N MET A 611 -6.06 -8.56 0.76
CA MET A 611 -5.36 -8.29 -0.50
C MET A 611 -3.84 -8.06 -0.32
N THR A 612 -3.24 -8.79 0.62
CA THR A 612 -1.82 -8.62 0.98
C THR A 612 -0.88 -9.40 0.05
N GLY A 613 0.40 -9.00 0.04
CA GLY A 613 1.46 -9.74 -0.63
C GLY A 613 1.62 -11.17 -0.13
N ALA A 614 1.34 -11.44 1.15
CA ALA A 614 1.39 -12.78 1.75
C ALA A 614 0.24 -13.69 1.27
N ASN A 615 -0.88 -13.10 0.87
CA ASN A 615 -2.00 -13.80 0.26
C ASN A 615 -1.83 -14.02 -1.24
N GLY A 616 -0.72 -13.55 -1.82
CA GLY A 616 -0.36 -13.76 -3.23
C GLY A 616 -0.69 -12.59 -4.13
N TYR A 617 -1.32 -11.53 -3.62
CA TYR A 617 -1.61 -10.32 -4.38
C TYR A 617 -0.33 -9.55 -4.71
N GLY A 618 -0.31 -8.93 -5.88
CA GLY A 618 0.86 -8.24 -6.42
C GLY A 618 1.69 -9.07 -7.39
N ARG A 619 1.49 -10.39 -7.50
CA ARG A 619 2.09 -11.19 -8.59
C ARG A 619 1.71 -10.60 -9.95
N PRO A 620 2.51 -10.78 -11.02
CA PRO A 620 2.32 -10.04 -12.26
C PRO A 620 0.96 -10.32 -12.91
N ALA A 621 0.46 -11.55 -12.80
CA ALA A 621 -0.86 -11.97 -13.30
C ALA A 621 -2.04 -11.40 -12.51
N TYR A 622 -1.81 -10.77 -11.35
CA TYR A 622 -2.81 -10.15 -10.46
C TYR A 622 -2.57 -8.65 -10.29
N ALA A 623 -1.43 -8.13 -10.77
CA ALA A 623 -1.03 -6.74 -10.70
C ALA A 623 -1.56 -5.95 -11.90
N LEU A 624 -2.86 -5.70 -11.90
CA LEU A 624 -3.54 -4.76 -12.79
C LEU A 624 -3.93 -3.50 -12.00
N PRO A 625 -4.22 -2.36 -12.66
CA PRO A 625 -4.84 -1.21 -11.99
C PRO A 625 -6.03 -1.68 -11.15
N LEU A 626 -6.10 -1.23 -9.89
CA LEU A 626 -7.23 -1.56 -9.04
C LEU A 626 -8.52 -1.09 -9.72
N MET A 627 -9.50 -1.97 -9.78
CA MET A 627 -10.83 -1.65 -10.27
C MET A 627 -11.66 -1.20 -9.08
N ILE A 628 -12.13 0.04 -9.09
CA ILE A 628 -12.77 0.65 -7.93
C ILE A 628 -14.13 1.18 -8.37
N GLY A 629 -15.20 0.72 -7.73
CA GLY A 629 -16.57 1.11 -8.09
C GLY A 629 -17.59 0.53 -7.11
N ASP A 630 -18.78 1.12 -7.09
CA ASP A 630 -19.91 0.67 -6.27
C ASP A 630 -20.64 -0.48 -6.99
N LEU A 631 -20.47 -1.70 -6.51
CA LEU A 631 -20.98 -2.93 -7.12
C LEU A 631 -22.31 -3.41 -6.53
N ASP A 632 -22.82 -2.75 -5.50
CA ASP A 632 -24.02 -3.17 -4.78
C ASP A 632 -25.05 -2.05 -4.54
N GLY A 633 -24.73 -0.81 -4.93
CA GLY A 633 -25.57 0.37 -4.85
C GLY A 633 -25.62 1.02 -3.46
N ASP A 634 -24.72 0.65 -2.54
CA ASP A 634 -24.69 1.21 -1.19
C ASP A 634 -23.90 2.52 -1.06
N GLN A 635 -23.43 3.05 -2.19
CA GLN A 635 -22.60 4.25 -2.33
C GLN A 635 -21.18 4.11 -1.76
N ARG A 636 -20.76 2.91 -1.36
CA ARG A 636 -19.37 2.62 -1.01
C ARG A 636 -18.72 1.89 -2.17
N LYS A 637 -17.43 2.11 -2.34
CA LYS A 637 -16.69 1.56 -3.47
C LYS A 637 -16.03 0.25 -3.04
N GLU A 638 -16.34 -0.83 -3.74
CA GLU A 638 -15.55 -2.05 -3.67
C GLU A 638 -14.23 -1.87 -4.41
N ILE A 639 -13.20 -2.55 -3.91
CA ILE A 639 -11.90 -2.62 -4.57
C ILE A 639 -11.74 -4.02 -5.13
N CYS A 640 -11.70 -4.13 -6.44
CA CYS A 640 -11.60 -5.38 -7.15
C CYS A 640 -10.24 -5.53 -7.84
N THR A 641 -9.76 -6.77 -7.85
CA THR A 641 -8.59 -7.18 -8.64
C THR A 641 -8.75 -8.63 -9.07
N ARG A 642 -7.80 -9.12 -9.85
CA ARG A 642 -7.75 -10.52 -10.26
C ARG A 642 -7.02 -11.35 -9.20
N GLY A 643 -7.56 -12.51 -8.89
CA GLY A 643 -6.90 -13.58 -8.13
C GLY A 643 -6.96 -14.91 -8.87
N ILE A 644 -6.56 -15.99 -8.19
CA ILE A 644 -6.55 -17.36 -8.74
C ILE A 644 -7.97 -17.78 -9.19
N GLU A 645 -8.98 -17.47 -8.37
CA GLU A 645 -10.37 -17.87 -8.60
C GLU A 645 -11.13 -16.96 -9.57
N GLY A 646 -10.51 -15.90 -10.08
CA GLY A 646 -11.16 -14.93 -10.98
C GLY A 646 -11.11 -13.53 -10.42
N ILE A 647 -12.20 -12.78 -10.58
CA ILE A 647 -12.28 -11.43 -10.02
C ILE A 647 -12.65 -11.53 -8.54
N ARG A 648 -11.84 -10.86 -7.72
CA ARG A 648 -11.97 -10.81 -6.26
C ARG A 648 -12.22 -9.37 -5.86
N CYS A 649 -13.29 -9.13 -5.10
CA CYS A 649 -13.69 -7.80 -4.67
C CYS A 649 -13.67 -7.72 -3.15
N LEU A 650 -12.99 -6.69 -2.64
CA LEU A 650 -12.97 -6.29 -1.24
C LEU A 650 -14.18 -5.40 -0.97
N ARG A 651 -14.98 -5.75 0.04
CA ARG A 651 -16.19 -5.07 0.49
C ARG A 651 -16.17 -4.82 1.98
#